data_AF-D5Q6C2-F1
#
_entry.id   AF-D5Q6C2-F1
#
_cell.length_a   1.000
_cell.length_b   1.000
_cell.length_c   1.000
_cell.angle_alpha   90.00
_cell.angle_beta   90.00
_cell.angle_gamma   90.00
#
_symmetry.space_group_name_H-M   'P 1'
#
loop_
_entity.id
_entity.type
_entity.pdbx_description
1 polymer ?
#
loop_
_entity_poly.entity_id
_entity_poly.type
_entity_poly.pdbx_seq_one_letter_code
_entity_poly.pdbx_strand_id
1 'polypeptide(L)'
;MFKRKLSKLLSSTLVLSMLFTAAPNITFADNTKDNSEKYQSSDIELHDYSKNSESYTKTKALAKEKIQTLLSKYGVVNAQYALIDNGKIEISGNGGVYSKQDNKNLTKDNMYSIASISKMFTTTAVMKLVDDGKVNLDTPVVNYIPEFKMADNRYKEITPRMLLNHSSGLMGSSFKNTLLLGDNDSYGHDNFLKELQKQRLKAKPGAFSVYCNDGFTLAEILVERVSGMSFTNFLDKYINNPLNLQNTKTTENSFDSSKLAKAYVPYWEDAVPQDNLNAIGAGGLYSSAENLCTFAQTFMKNSNGILSPASVKAMENKEYLNGLWPEGEDSILGYGLGWDCVNTYPFNQYNLKALTKGGDSLLFHSNLIVLPDENMAVAVLSSGGNSQFDEIIGQEILLSALKEKGKIKEIKPDKTFSKPQQVKMPSHLKENSGLYASSNMVKVDVNDNGTLTVSSPYIENGPEDKYIYIGQDRFVSEKGNSCLKFVKEKNNITYLNMSSYDDVPGLGQTASLYYVAQKVDDNNISNSVKEVWKKRNGKGYYLVDEKYTSQSYMFGSVKATPGLSDETPGYIVNTKIIDENNSNAFIEIPGVIGRDLSDIKLYKENGTEYLSFATQTYVSEDSITNLPAEKSFTCELASNGYAKWYKIGDDIANKKIEVNLPQNSSFAVYDDKGVPVNYSLVTKNNRVRLPKGGVIVFLGSPNARFEVTYQDEVNASALTGTDRYETSIKISQAGWENAENAVLINDSAIADALAATPFAYKKNAPILLTGSSQINEKTLAELKRLKVKNVYVVGGEASINENSLDTIKSNNISVSRISGSDRYQTSMNIAKELNNISNISKISVVNGEKGLADAVSIGAVSAQNDMPIILTNENSNITEINNLFKNKKIDKSYVIGGEYTVSKNIESKLQNPQRISGSTRNETNAKVIKEFYKDSKIDNLYVAKNGMNKQDDLIDGLSVGVLAGKTKSPVILVGNSLDYNQKELFKTMRFKSITQIGGNGNENSFKQIKEIA
;
A
#
# COMPACT_ATOMS: atom_id res chain seq x y z
N MET A 1 -9.96 20.70 -9.58
CA MET A 1 -10.72 21.64 -8.71
C MET A 1 -10.92 21.11 -7.28
N PHE A 2 -10.75 19.80 -7.04
CA PHE A 2 -10.91 19.13 -5.73
C PHE A 2 -9.63 19.11 -4.87
N LYS A 3 -8.42 19.04 -5.47
CA LYS A 3 -7.13 19.32 -4.76
C LYS A 3 -7.13 20.68 -4.05
N ARG A 4 -7.70 21.69 -4.72
CA ARG A 4 -7.86 23.06 -4.19
C ARG A 4 -8.97 23.16 -3.13
N LYS A 5 -9.77 22.11 -2.91
CA LYS A 5 -10.79 22.01 -1.84
C LYS A 5 -10.27 21.21 -0.65
N LEU A 6 -9.50 20.13 -0.83
CA LEU A 6 -8.88 19.40 0.29
C LEU A 6 -7.70 20.18 0.89
N SER A 7 -6.87 20.81 0.04
CA SER A 7 -5.87 21.78 0.51
C SER A 7 -6.51 23.01 1.15
N LYS A 8 -7.78 23.33 0.82
CA LYS A 8 -8.54 24.41 1.47
C LYS A 8 -9.23 23.99 2.77
N LEU A 9 -9.63 22.73 2.91
CA LEU A 9 -10.23 22.19 4.14
C LEU A 9 -9.22 22.06 5.28
N LEU A 10 -7.92 21.95 4.97
CA LEU A 10 -6.81 22.02 5.94
C LEU A 10 -6.09 23.40 5.98
N SER A 11 -6.59 24.42 5.27
CA SER A 11 -5.85 25.69 5.11
C SER A 11 -6.12 26.72 6.20
N SER A 12 -5.24 26.80 7.20
CA SER A 12 -4.75 28.09 7.76
C SER A 12 -3.49 27.98 8.63
N THR A 13 -2.86 26.81 8.68
CA THR A 13 -1.58 26.55 9.36
C THR A 13 -0.67 25.74 8.43
N LEU A 14 -0.60 26.16 7.15
CA LEU A 14 0.12 25.39 6.12
C LEU A 14 1.63 25.40 6.40
N VAL A 15 2.13 26.44 7.08
CA VAL A 15 3.56 26.66 7.32
C VAL A 15 3.98 25.96 8.59
N LEU A 16 3.25 26.16 9.70
CA LEU A 16 3.44 25.41 10.95
C LEU A 16 3.34 23.89 10.71
N SER A 17 2.25 23.39 10.11
CA SER A 17 2.09 21.94 9.93
C SER A 17 3.19 21.29 9.09
N MET A 18 3.71 21.98 8.06
CA MET A 18 4.87 21.49 7.29
C MET A 18 6.19 21.60 8.06
N LEU A 19 6.40 22.67 8.83
CA LEU A 19 7.66 22.93 9.54
C LEU A 19 7.84 22.07 10.79
N PHE A 20 6.75 21.63 11.44
CA PHE A 20 6.75 20.91 12.72
C PHE A 20 6.57 19.38 12.59
N THR A 21 6.51 18.83 11.38
CA THR A 21 6.53 17.37 11.18
C THR A 21 7.97 16.85 11.22
N ALA A 22 8.22 15.83 12.05
CA ALA A 22 9.56 15.25 12.28
C ALA A 22 9.99 14.24 11.21
N ALA A 23 9.32 14.20 10.06
CA ALA A 23 9.83 13.43 8.93
C ALA A 23 10.96 14.23 8.25
N PRO A 24 12.04 13.60 7.76
CA PRO A 24 12.79 14.21 6.64
C PRO A 24 11.75 14.65 5.60
N ASN A 25 11.99 15.70 4.81
CA ASN A 25 11.09 16.13 3.74
C ASN A 25 10.77 14.96 2.77
N ILE A 26 9.85 14.09 3.17
CA ILE A 26 9.13 13.12 2.37
C ILE A 26 8.00 13.97 1.83
N THR A 27 8.35 14.84 0.89
CA THR A 27 7.37 15.24 -0.10
C THR A 27 6.98 13.96 -0.80
N PHE A 28 5.88 13.34 -0.35
CA PHE A 28 5.11 12.47 -1.24
C PHE A 28 4.91 13.31 -2.48
N ALA A 29 5.52 12.91 -3.60
CA ALA A 29 5.25 13.59 -4.85
C ALA A 29 3.74 13.55 -5.01
N ASP A 30 3.15 14.74 -5.09
CA ASP A 30 1.71 14.99 -5.15
C ASP A 30 1.17 14.65 -6.57
N ASN A 31 1.62 13.49 -7.06
CA ASN A 31 1.17 12.80 -8.25
C ASN A 31 0.25 11.63 -7.86
N THR A 32 -0.48 11.74 -6.74
CA THR A 32 -1.72 10.99 -6.62
C THR A 32 -2.61 11.46 -7.78
N LYS A 33 -2.74 10.60 -8.80
CA LYS A 33 -3.94 10.65 -9.64
C LYS A 33 -5.09 10.61 -8.65
N ASP A 34 -5.95 11.62 -8.76
CA ASP A 34 -7.15 11.78 -7.95
C ASP A 34 -8.04 10.54 -8.15
N ASN A 35 -7.81 9.51 -7.35
CA ASN A 35 -8.61 8.27 -7.35
C ASN A 35 -9.86 8.45 -6.47
N SER A 36 -10.15 9.67 -5.99
CA SER A 36 -11.38 9.97 -5.26
C SER A 36 -12.63 9.73 -6.11
N GLU A 37 -12.51 9.65 -7.44
CA GLU A 37 -13.60 9.27 -8.33
C GLU A 37 -13.88 7.76 -8.37
N LYS A 38 -12.99 6.92 -7.81
CA LYS A 38 -13.11 5.45 -7.95
C LYS A 38 -13.92 4.75 -6.86
N TYR A 39 -14.21 5.43 -5.74
CA TYR A 39 -15.05 4.90 -4.66
C TYR A 39 -16.20 5.88 -4.41
N GLN A 40 -17.29 5.74 -5.17
CA GLN A 40 -18.54 6.39 -4.81
C GLN A 40 -19.02 5.84 -3.46
N SER A 41 -19.58 6.70 -2.61
CA SER A 41 -19.94 6.36 -1.22
C SER A 41 -20.97 5.24 -1.06
N SER A 42 -21.60 4.77 -2.14
CA SER A 42 -22.57 3.68 -2.15
C SER A 42 -21.96 2.27 -2.08
N ASP A 43 -20.66 2.14 -2.33
CA ASP A 43 -20.01 0.83 -2.56
C ASP A 43 -19.10 0.37 -1.40
N ILE A 44 -19.06 1.14 -0.29
CA ILE A 44 -18.25 0.80 0.89
C ILE A 44 -19.04 -0.19 1.75
N GLU A 45 -18.55 -1.43 1.82
CA GLU A 45 -19.11 -2.47 2.67
C GLU A 45 -18.72 -2.20 4.14
N LEU A 46 -19.72 -2.16 5.02
CA LEU A 46 -19.56 -2.06 6.47
C LEU A 46 -20.17 -3.30 7.13
N HIS A 47 -19.46 -3.88 8.09
CA HIS A 47 -19.92 -5.04 8.84
C HIS A 47 -20.01 -4.76 10.33
N ASP A 48 -21.05 -5.32 10.96
CA ASP A 48 -21.32 -5.21 12.40
C ASP A 48 -21.30 -6.62 13.00
N TYR A 49 -20.46 -6.81 14.00
CA TYR A 49 -20.28 -8.08 14.72
C TYR A 49 -20.71 -7.98 16.19
N SER A 50 -21.39 -6.89 16.56
CA SER A 50 -21.89 -6.68 17.91
C SER A 50 -22.90 -7.77 18.29
N LYS A 51 -22.68 -8.45 19.42
CA LYS A 51 -23.53 -9.60 19.83
C LYS A 51 -24.94 -9.20 20.27
N ASN A 52 -25.10 -8.03 20.87
CA ASN A 52 -26.39 -7.54 21.35
C ASN A 52 -26.85 -6.37 20.47
N SER A 53 -27.83 -6.58 19.59
CA SER A 53 -28.30 -5.54 18.66
C SER A 53 -28.97 -4.35 19.34
N GLU A 54 -29.53 -4.52 20.55
CA GLU A 54 -30.32 -3.49 21.24
C GLU A 54 -29.46 -2.53 22.09
N SER A 55 -28.27 -2.99 22.51
CA SER A 55 -27.30 -2.19 23.27
C SER A 55 -26.63 -1.15 22.37
N TYR A 56 -26.40 0.07 22.88
CA TYR A 56 -25.63 1.12 22.20
C TYR A 56 -26.07 1.46 20.77
N THR A 57 -27.39 1.49 20.51
CA THR A 57 -27.92 1.67 19.15
C THR A 57 -27.45 2.99 18.53
N LYS A 58 -27.41 4.09 19.29
CA LYS A 58 -26.95 5.39 18.78
C LYS A 58 -25.44 5.40 18.54
N THR A 59 -24.69 4.84 19.48
CA THR A 59 -23.22 4.75 19.39
C THR A 59 -22.78 3.90 18.19
N LYS A 60 -23.45 2.79 17.91
CA LYS A 60 -23.16 1.93 16.74
C LYS A 60 -23.40 2.65 15.42
N ALA A 61 -24.49 3.41 15.31
CA ALA A 61 -24.78 4.22 14.13
C ALA A 61 -23.69 5.27 13.89
N LEU A 62 -23.27 5.97 14.96
CA LEU A 62 -22.17 6.92 14.91
C LEU A 62 -20.85 6.25 14.47
N ALA A 63 -20.50 5.11 15.05
CA ALA A 63 -19.27 4.40 14.67
C ALA A 63 -19.25 4.06 13.17
N LYS A 64 -20.37 3.56 12.61
CA LYS A 64 -20.52 3.29 11.19
C LYS A 64 -20.36 4.55 10.34
N GLU A 65 -20.98 5.66 10.74
CA GLU A 65 -20.86 6.95 10.04
C GLU A 65 -19.41 7.46 10.01
N LYS A 66 -18.70 7.37 11.14
CA LYS A 66 -17.31 7.83 11.25
C LYS A 66 -16.37 6.97 10.42
N ILE A 67 -16.53 5.65 10.44
CA ILE A 67 -15.75 4.73 9.60
C ILE A 67 -16.04 4.94 8.11
N GLN A 68 -17.30 5.13 7.74
CA GLN A 68 -17.67 5.49 6.36
C GLN A 68 -16.99 6.79 5.91
N THR A 69 -16.95 7.79 6.79
CA THR A 69 -16.29 9.07 6.52
C THR A 69 -14.77 8.89 6.39
N LEU A 70 -14.16 8.10 7.25
CA LEU A 70 -12.74 7.75 7.22
C LEU A 70 -12.35 7.12 5.86
N LEU A 71 -13.09 6.09 5.44
CA LEU A 71 -12.84 5.35 4.20
C LEU A 71 -13.08 6.19 2.94
N SER A 72 -14.09 7.05 2.94
CA SER A 72 -14.46 7.85 1.75
C SER A 72 -13.64 9.13 1.56
N LYS A 73 -13.05 9.70 2.62
CA LYS A 73 -12.42 11.03 2.55
C LYS A 73 -10.94 11.08 2.92
N TYR A 74 -10.42 10.08 3.65
CA TYR A 74 -9.11 10.19 4.30
C TYR A 74 -8.09 9.15 3.85
N GLY A 75 -8.28 8.53 2.69
CA GLY A 75 -7.28 7.64 2.07
C GLY A 75 -7.10 6.29 2.78
N VAL A 76 -8.08 5.90 3.60
CA VAL A 76 -8.08 4.62 4.34
C VAL A 76 -8.69 3.53 3.47
N VAL A 77 -8.02 2.38 3.39
CA VAL A 77 -8.46 1.23 2.56
C VAL A 77 -9.42 0.33 3.33
N ASN A 78 -9.11 0.10 4.59
CA ASN A 78 -9.92 -0.67 5.52
C ASN A 78 -9.68 -0.21 6.95
N ALA A 79 -10.69 -0.40 7.79
CA ALA A 79 -10.63 -0.08 9.21
C ALA A 79 -11.46 -1.08 10.04
N GLN A 80 -11.07 -1.27 11.29
CA GLN A 80 -11.74 -2.10 12.29
C GLN A 80 -11.87 -1.33 13.61
N TYR A 81 -12.97 -1.53 14.33
CA TYR A 81 -13.19 -0.88 15.62
C TYR A 81 -13.91 -1.81 16.60
N ALA A 82 -13.67 -1.61 17.89
CA ALA A 82 -14.38 -2.30 18.96
C ALA A 82 -14.50 -1.42 20.20
N LEU A 83 -15.59 -1.55 20.95
CA LEU A 83 -15.79 -0.96 22.28
C LEU A 83 -16.09 -2.08 23.28
N ILE A 84 -15.37 -2.04 24.40
CA ILE A 84 -15.61 -2.90 25.56
C ILE A 84 -16.19 -2.08 26.71
N ASP A 85 -17.13 -2.66 27.42
CA ASP A 85 -17.77 -2.09 28.60
C ASP A 85 -17.95 -3.16 29.68
N ASN A 86 -17.39 -2.93 30.86
CA ASN A 86 -17.44 -3.86 32.00
C ASN A 86 -17.10 -5.32 31.61
N GLY A 87 -16.03 -5.46 30.82
CA GLY A 87 -15.49 -6.74 30.37
C GLY A 87 -16.22 -7.41 29.21
N LYS A 88 -17.22 -6.75 28.59
CA LYS A 88 -17.97 -7.27 27.45
C LYS A 88 -17.76 -6.43 26.20
N ILE A 89 -17.47 -7.07 25.06
CA ILE A 89 -17.44 -6.41 23.76
C ILE A 89 -18.89 -6.08 23.37
N GLU A 90 -19.25 -4.80 23.45
CA GLU A 90 -20.60 -4.29 23.17
C GLU A 90 -20.75 -3.80 21.72
N ILE A 91 -19.65 -3.30 21.15
CA ILE A 91 -19.59 -2.85 19.75
C ILE A 91 -18.38 -3.48 19.08
N SER A 92 -18.55 -4.01 17.88
CA SER A 92 -17.48 -4.54 17.04
C SER A 92 -17.87 -4.40 15.57
N GLY A 93 -16.98 -3.89 14.73
CA GLY A 93 -17.25 -3.70 13.31
C GLY A 93 -16.01 -3.44 12.48
N ASN A 94 -16.19 -3.47 11.16
CA ASN A 94 -15.16 -3.08 10.21
C ASN A 94 -15.79 -2.43 8.96
N GLY A 95 -14.95 -1.86 8.12
CA GLY A 95 -15.34 -1.35 6.82
C GLY A 95 -14.20 -1.35 5.81
N GLY A 96 -14.56 -1.25 4.54
CA GLY A 96 -13.62 -1.25 3.42
C GLY A 96 -13.36 -2.66 2.88
N VAL A 97 -12.27 -2.81 2.11
CA VAL A 97 -11.96 -4.08 1.42
C VAL A 97 -10.80 -4.81 2.08
N TYR A 98 -10.89 -6.14 2.19
CA TYR A 98 -9.73 -6.96 2.59
C TYR A 98 -8.64 -6.89 1.52
N SER A 99 -9.03 -7.01 0.25
CA SER A 99 -8.13 -6.97 -0.90
C SER A 99 -8.78 -6.23 -2.07
N LYS A 100 -8.00 -5.47 -2.84
CA LYS A 100 -8.46 -4.91 -4.13
C LYS A 100 -8.56 -5.98 -5.22
N GLN A 101 -8.07 -7.18 -4.93
CA GLN A 101 -7.81 -8.25 -5.91
C GLN A 101 -8.65 -9.49 -5.62
N ASP A 102 -8.96 -9.74 -4.35
CA ASP A 102 -9.75 -10.88 -3.89
C ASP A 102 -11.12 -10.42 -3.40
N ASN A 103 -12.18 -11.16 -3.76
CA ASN A 103 -13.54 -10.92 -3.27
C ASN A 103 -13.76 -11.51 -1.86
N LYS A 104 -12.77 -11.35 -0.96
CA LYS A 104 -12.83 -11.82 0.43
C LYS A 104 -13.25 -10.65 1.31
N ASN A 105 -14.13 -10.89 2.28
CA ASN A 105 -14.53 -9.87 3.23
C ASN A 105 -13.56 -9.81 4.41
N LEU A 106 -13.45 -8.61 5.01
CA LEU A 106 -12.83 -8.46 6.31
C LEU A 106 -13.67 -9.16 7.38
N THR A 107 -13.03 -9.57 8.46
CA THR A 107 -13.66 -10.11 9.67
C THR A 107 -13.18 -9.34 10.89
N LYS A 108 -13.87 -9.52 12.02
CA LYS A 108 -13.43 -9.02 13.33
C LYS A 108 -12.10 -9.64 13.82
N ASP A 109 -11.68 -10.75 13.21
CA ASP A 109 -10.47 -11.49 13.59
C ASP A 109 -9.25 -11.11 12.74
N ASN A 110 -9.43 -10.24 11.73
CA ASN A 110 -8.30 -9.72 10.99
C ASN A 110 -7.38 -8.92 11.92
N MET A 111 -6.08 -9.13 11.76
CA MET A 111 -5.03 -8.45 12.49
C MET A 111 -4.49 -7.26 11.69
N TYR A 112 -4.13 -6.20 12.40
CA TYR A 112 -3.45 -5.02 11.88
C TYR A 112 -2.11 -4.89 12.60
N SER A 113 -1.10 -4.32 11.94
CA SER A 113 0.08 -3.82 12.65
C SER A 113 -0.39 -2.70 13.58
N ILE A 114 -0.24 -2.90 14.89
CA ILE A 114 -0.70 -1.93 15.90
C ILE A 114 0.38 -0.92 16.26
N ALA A 115 1.52 -0.99 15.57
CA ALA A 115 2.64 -0.08 15.70
C ALA A 115 2.91 0.23 17.18
N SER A 116 2.95 1.51 17.55
CA SER A 116 3.34 1.93 18.91
C SER A 116 2.39 1.54 20.04
N ILE A 117 1.20 0.97 19.78
CA ILE A 117 0.43 0.32 20.87
C ILE A 117 1.22 -0.87 21.45
N SER A 118 2.14 -1.47 20.69
CA SER A 118 3.12 -2.46 21.16
C SER A 118 3.84 -2.04 22.45
N LYS A 119 4.09 -0.74 22.63
CA LYS A 119 4.72 -0.18 23.84
C LYS A 119 3.93 -0.48 25.11
N MET A 120 2.61 -0.61 25.01
CA MET A 120 1.78 -0.99 26.15
C MET A 120 2.00 -2.44 26.56
N PHE A 121 2.27 -3.34 25.61
CA PHE A 121 2.65 -4.73 25.94
C PHE A 121 4.04 -4.79 26.59
N THR A 122 5.00 -4.03 26.08
CA THR A 122 6.34 -3.88 26.68
C THR A 122 6.26 -3.30 28.08
N THR A 123 5.46 -2.25 28.27
CA THR A 123 5.24 -1.63 29.58
C THR A 123 4.62 -2.63 30.54
N THR A 124 3.57 -3.35 30.13
CA THR A 124 2.95 -4.40 30.95
C THR A 124 3.96 -5.50 31.30
N ALA A 125 4.84 -5.90 30.38
CA ALA A 125 5.87 -6.90 30.65
C ALA A 125 6.90 -6.41 31.70
N VAL A 126 7.38 -5.18 31.59
CA VAL A 126 8.26 -4.57 32.60
C VAL A 126 7.54 -4.46 33.95
N MET A 127 6.30 -3.97 33.98
CA MET A 127 5.52 -3.83 35.21
C MET A 127 5.18 -5.19 35.84
N LYS A 128 5.01 -6.25 35.05
CA LYS A 128 4.87 -7.62 35.58
C LYS A 128 6.13 -8.07 36.32
N LEU A 129 7.31 -7.74 35.80
CA LEU A 129 8.58 -8.01 36.49
C LEU A 129 8.77 -7.12 37.73
N VAL A 130 8.17 -5.92 37.75
CA VAL A 130 8.11 -5.07 38.95
C VAL A 130 7.23 -5.72 40.02
N ASP A 131 6.04 -6.20 39.67
CA ASP A 131 5.16 -6.93 40.59
C ASP A 131 5.83 -8.19 41.16
N ASP A 132 6.64 -8.87 40.34
CA ASP A 132 7.42 -10.05 40.75
C ASP A 132 8.67 -9.68 41.59
N GLY A 133 8.93 -8.38 41.83
CA GLY A 133 10.09 -7.88 42.58
C GLY A 133 11.44 -8.03 41.87
N LYS A 134 11.43 -8.33 40.56
CA LYS A 134 12.64 -8.56 39.75
C LYS A 134 13.20 -7.30 39.11
N VAL A 135 12.33 -6.32 38.85
CA VAL A 135 12.71 -4.99 38.34
C VAL A 135 12.29 -3.93 39.35
N ASN A 136 13.18 -2.99 39.63
CA ASN A 136 12.85 -1.76 40.31
C ASN A 136 12.92 -0.61 39.30
N LEU A 137 11.84 0.15 39.18
CA LEU A 137 11.69 1.22 38.19
C LEU A 137 12.76 2.30 38.25
N ASP A 138 13.37 2.50 39.42
CA ASP A 138 14.32 3.59 39.69
C ASP A 138 15.77 3.08 39.83
N THR A 139 16.00 1.77 39.64
CA THR A 139 17.35 1.21 39.55
C THR A 139 17.90 1.41 38.14
N PRO A 140 19.16 1.88 37.97
CA PRO A 140 19.76 2.04 36.65
C PRO A 140 19.71 0.78 35.78
N VAL A 141 19.35 0.94 34.51
CA VAL A 141 19.20 -0.16 33.53
C VAL A 141 20.49 -0.96 33.37
N VAL A 142 21.65 -0.30 33.45
CA VAL A 142 22.97 -0.94 33.37
C VAL A 142 23.19 -2.01 34.47
N ASN A 143 22.45 -1.96 35.58
CA ASN A 143 22.52 -2.98 36.62
C ASN A 143 21.82 -4.29 36.20
N TYR A 144 20.86 -4.21 35.28
CA TYR A 144 20.15 -5.36 34.71
C TYR A 144 20.77 -5.83 33.39
N ILE A 145 21.40 -4.92 32.65
CA ILE A 145 22.03 -5.17 31.35
C ILE A 145 23.49 -4.65 31.41
N PRO A 146 24.44 -5.40 31.99
CA PRO A 146 25.82 -4.95 32.19
C PRO A 146 26.58 -4.60 30.90
N GLU A 147 26.17 -5.16 29.76
CA GLU A 147 26.71 -4.82 28.44
C GLU A 147 26.13 -3.55 27.81
N PHE A 148 25.06 -2.96 28.37
CA PHE A 148 24.53 -1.68 27.92
C PHE A 148 25.55 -0.59 28.21
N LYS A 149 26.08 0.02 27.14
CA LYS A 149 27.09 1.07 27.18
C LYS A 149 26.80 2.09 26.09
N MET A 150 27.17 3.34 26.34
CA MET A 150 27.13 4.43 25.37
C MET A 150 28.44 5.22 25.39
N ALA A 151 28.70 6.00 24.33
CA ALA A 151 29.84 6.92 24.30
C ALA A 151 29.70 8.03 25.36
N ASP A 152 28.47 8.34 25.76
CA ASP A 152 28.15 9.33 26.78
C ASP A 152 27.91 8.68 28.14
N ASN A 153 28.83 8.92 29.09
CA ASN A 153 28.83 8.30 30.42
C ASN A 153 27.53 8.45 31.24
N ARG A 154 26.67 9.42 30.91
CA ARG A 154 25.37 9.64 31.57
C ARG A 154 24.40 8.48 31.38
N TYR A 155 24.65 7.54 30.45
CA TYR A 155 23.80 6.34 30.27
C TYR A 155 23.62 5.53 31.56
N LYS A 156 24.57 5.62 32.50
CA LYS A 156 24.53 4.97 33.82
C LYS A 156 23.44 5.50 34.75
N GLU A 157 22.81 6.62 34.41
CA GLU A 157 21.68 7.22 35.15
C GLU A 157 20.31 6.79 34.60
N ILE A 158 20.25 6.16 33.43
CA ILE A 158 18.99 5.77 32.79
C ILE A 158 18.32 4.65 33.59
N THR A 159 17.05 4.82 33.97
CA THR A 159 16.25 3.82 34.70
C THR A 159 15.10 3.26 33.86
N PRO A 160 14.51 2.10 34.20
CA PRO A 160 13.32 1.59 33.53
C PRO A 160 12.16 2.60 33.50
N ARG A 161 11.94 3.38 34.58
CA ARG A 161 10.94 4.46 34.58
C ARG A 161 11.18 5.46 33.45
N MET A 162 12.43 5.87 33.27
CA MET A 162 12.81 6.83 32.23
C MET A 162 12.65 6.29 30.80
N LEU A 163 12.80 4.97 30.62
CA LEU A 163 12.49 4.33 29.34
C LEU A 163 10.98 4.43 29.04
N LEU A 164 10.15 4.06 30.02
CA LEU A 164 8.70 3.94 29.87
C LEU A 164 7.96 5.28 29.81
N ASN A 165 8.50 6.34 30.42
CA ASN A 165 7.95 7.71 30.35
C ASN A 165 8.65 8.62 29.33
N HIS A 166 9.51 8.05 28.47
CA HIS A 166 10.24 8.76 27.43
C HIS A 166 11.23 9.84 27.93
N SER A 167 11.74 9.77 29.17
CA SER A 167 12.68 10.75 29.72
C SER A 167 14.15 10.29 29.77
N SER A 168 14.50 9.21 29.07
CA SER A 168 15.87 8.64 29.09
C SER A 168 16.96 9.54 28.50
N GLY A 169 16.61 10.53 27.68
CA GLY A 169 17.55 11.40 26.99
C GLY A 169 18.23 10.77 25.77
N LEU A 170 17.80 9.58 25.33
CA LEU A 170 18.28 8.94 24.08
C LEU A 170 17.93 9.80 22.85
N MET A 171 18.73 9.70 21.78
CA MET A 171 18.58 10.54 20.58
C MET A 171 17.22 10.33 19.89
N GLY A 172 16.75 9.08 19.76
CA GLY A 172 15.40 8.80 19.28
C GLY A 172 15.17 7.36 18.81
N SER A 173 15.28 7.12 17.50
CA SER A 173 14.94 5.84 16.87
C SER A 173 16.05 5.34 15.95
N SER A 174 16.44 4.09 16.14
CA SER A 174 17.43 3.38 15.33
C SER A 174 16.74 2.34 14.45
N PHE A 175 16.38 2.71 13.21
CA PHE A 175 15.53 1.89 12.33
C PHE A 175 16.23 1.12 11.22
N LYS A 176 17.56 1.12 11.18
CA LYS A 176 18.32 0.35 10.17
C LYS A 176 17.86 -1.11 10.14
N ASN A 177 17.41 -1.58 8.98
CA ASN A 177 16.89 -2.94 8.76
C ASN A 177 15.76 -3.35 9.72
N THR A 178 14.96 -2.39 10.21
CA THR A 178 13.88 -2.66 11.16
C THR A 178 12.50 -2.64 10.49
N LEU A 179 12.31 -1.80 9.46
CA LEU A 179 11.05 -1.68 8.72
C LEU A 179 11.15 -2.46 7.41
N LEU A 180 10.71 -3.71 7.42
CA LEU A 180 10.88 -4.66 6.32
C LEU A 180 9.53 -5.14 5.75
N LEU A 181 9.59 -5.77 4.58
CA LEU A 181 8.45 -6.34 3.87
C LEU A 181 8.62 -7.86 3.71
N GLY A 182 7.75 -8.63 4.36
CA GLY A 182 7.73 -10.10 4.31
C GLY A 182 8.95 -10.76 4.96
N ASP A 183 9.57 -10.09 5.93
CA ASP A 183 10.89 -10.42 6.45
C ASP A 183 11.00 -10.00 7.93
N ASN A 184 11.21 -10.98 8.81
CA ASN A 184 11.22 -10.81 10.26
C ASN A 184 12.65 -10.80 10.86
N ASP A 185 13.62 -10.32 10.09
CA ASP A 185 15.03 -10.20 10.50
C ASP A 185 15.20 -9.42 11.83
N SER A 186 15.99 -9.99 12.75
CA SER A 186 16.28 -9.45 14.08
C SER A 186 17.46 -8.47 14.11
N TYR A 187 18.04 -8.07 12.98
CA TYR A 187 19.24 -7.22 12.91
C TYR A 187 19.15 -5.98 13.81
N GLY A 188 18.01 -5.28 13.77
CA GLY A 188 17.77 -4.07 14.54
C GLY A 188 17.86 -4.30 16.04
N HIS A 189 17.33 -5.43 16.51
CA HIS A 189 17.42 -5.87 17.91
C HIS A 189 18.84 -6.34 18.26
N ASP A 190 19.41 -7.26 17.49
CA ASP A 190 20.67 -7.95 17.82
C ASP A 190 21.90 -7.03 17.80
N ASN A 191 21.82 -5.92 17.04
CA ASN A 191 22.88 -4.92 16.97
C ASN A 191 22.53 -3.64 17.75
N PHE A 192 21.35 -3.55 18.35
CA PHE A 192 20.87 -2.34 19.02
C PHE A 192 21.86 -1.80 20.07
N LEU A 193 22.33 -2.66 20.99
CA LEU A 193 23.27 -2.25 22.04
C LEU A 193 24.62 -1.79 21.47
N LYS A 194 25.07 -2.36 20.33
CA LYS A 194 26.29 -1.93 19.64
C LYS A 194 26.11 -0.57 18.96
N GLU A 195 24.91 -0.26 18.47
CA GLU A 195 24.62 1.07 17.94
C GLU A 195 24.57 2.11 19.05
N LEU A 196 23.94 1.81 20.19
CA LEU A 196 23.93 2.72 21.35
C LEU A 196 25.34 3.03 21.87
N GLN A 197 26.29 2.09 21.78
CA GLN A 197 27.70 2.32 22.15
C GLN A 197 28.35 3.49 21.41
N LYS A 198 27.88 3.82 20.20
CA LYS A 198 28.41 4.90 19.37
C LYS A 198 27.67 6.22 19.57
N GLN A 199 26.52 6.19 20.26
CA GLN A 199 25.62 7.33 20.41
C GLN A 199 25.90 8.10 21.71
N ARG A 200 25.45 9.36 21.71
CA ARG A 200 25.40 10.24 22.89
C ARG A 200 23.96 10.47 23.32
N LEU A 201 23.74 11.10 24.46
CA LEU A 201 22.42 11.56 24.86
C LEU A 201 22.15 12.98 24.36
N LYS A 202 20.89 13.29 24.01
CA LYS A 202 20.46 14.65 23.67
C LYS A 202 20.21 15.52 24.91
N ALA A 203 19.83 14.88 26.01
CA ALA A 203 19.55 15.56 27.28
C ALA A 203 20.01 14.70 28.46
N LYS A 204 20.09 15.29 29.65
CA LYS A 204 20.32 14.52 30.88
C LYS A 204 19.13 13.57 31.11
N PRO A 205 19.35 12.30 31.53
CA PRO A 205 18.25 11.41 31.92
C PRO A 205 17.35 12.06 32.97
N GLY A 206 16.03 12.03 32.74
CA GLY A 206 15.00 12.67 33.57
C GLY A 206 14.79 14.17 33.31
N ALA A 207 15.55 14.82 32.42
CA ALA A 207 15.40 16.27 32.19
C ALA A 207 14.01 16.64 31.63
N PHE A 208 13.49 15.84 30.70
CA PHE A 208 12.16 15.99 30.13
C PHE A 208 11.74 14.74 29.34
N SER A 209 10.44 14.53 29.23
CA SER A 209 9.88 13.45 28.41
C SER A 209 9.81 13.86 26.94
N VAL A 210 10.35 13.02 26.07
CA VAL A 210 10.38 13.22 24.62
C VAL A 210 10.37 11.88 23.93
N TYR A 211 9.40 11.67 23.04
CA TYR A 211 9.13 10.38 22.43
C TYR A 211 10.41 9.69 21.92
N CYS A 212 10.56 8.41 22.23
CA CYS A 212 11.75 7.63 21.89
C CYS A 212 11.40 6.14 21.71
N ASN A 213 11.67 5.59 20.52
CA ASN A 213 11.50 4.16 20.26
C ASN A 213 12.63 3.33 20.87
N ASP A 214 13.87 3.83 20.81
CA ASP A 214 15.05 3.15 21.35
C ASP A 214 14.91 2.86 22.86
N GLY A 215 14.19 3.72 23.60
CA GLY A 215 13.86 3.46 25.00
C GLY A 215 13.03 2.19 25.19
N PHE A 216 12.10 1.91 24.28
CA PHE A 216 11.24 0.72 24.34
C PHE A 216 11.92 -0.53 23.78
N THR A 217 12.81 -0.39 22.80
CA THR A 217 13.70 -1.50 22.39
C THR A 217 14.65 -1.89 23.53
N LEU A 218 15.15 -0.92 24.30
CA LEU A 218 15.93 -1.24 25.51
C LEU A 218 15.09 -1.88 26.62
N ALA A 219 13.82 -1.47 26.76
CA ALA A 219 12.88 -2.06 27.71
C ALA A 219 12.49 -3.50 27.35
N GLU A 220 12.39 -3.80 26.05
CA GLU A 220 12.28 -5.17 25.53
C GLU A 220 13.47 -6.01 25.98
N ILE A 221 14.71 -5.58 25.70
CA ILE A 221 15.93 -6.29 26.11
C ILE A 221 15.98 -6.45 27.65
N LEU A 222 15.52 -5.46 28.41
CA LEU A 222 15.42 -5.56 29.87
C LEU A 222 14.52 -6.74 30.29
N VAL A 223 13.34 -6.89 29.66
CA VAL A 223 12.45 -8.02 29.92
C VAL A 223 13.16 -9.34 29.63
N GLU A 224 13.88 -9.42 28.52
CA GLU A 224 14.58 -10.64 28.14
C GLU A 224 15.68 -11.02 29.12
N ARG A 225 16.51 -10.05 29.52
CA ARG A 225 17.63 -10.32 30.43
C ARG A 225 17.18 -10.68 31.84
N VAL A 226 16.14 -10.03 32.33
CA VAL A 226 15.62 -10.29 33.68
C VAL A 226 14.80 -11.56 33.75
N SER A 227 14.06 -11.90 32.68
CA SER A 227 13.22 -13.10 32.65
C SER A 227 13.94 -14.36 32.17
N GLY A 228 14.99 -14.22 31.37
CA GLY A 228 15.63 -15.33 30.66
C GLY A 228 14.79 -15.90 29.51
N MET A 229 13.74 -15.21 29.07
CA MET A 229 12.87 -15.59 27.96
C MET A 229 13.02 -14.59 26.82
N SER A 230 12.84 -15.01 25.56
CA SER A 230 12.65 -14.03 24.49
C SER A 230 11.38 -13.21 24.73
N PHE A 231 11.36 -11.98 24.22
CA PHE A 231 10.24 -11.07 24.45
C PHE A 231 8.91 -11.65 23.97
N THR A 232 8.88 -12.22 22.76
CA THR A 232 7.70 -12.92 22.21
C THR A 232 7.17 -14.02 23.15
N ASN A 233 8.06 -14.88 23.67
CA ASN A 233 7.67 -15.95 24.58
C ASN A 233 7.18 -15.43 25.94
N PHE A 234 7.75 -14.32 26.42
CA PHE A 234 7.30 -13.67 27.65
C PHE A 234 5.86 -13.15 27.47
N LEU A 235 5.59 -12.42 26.38
CA LEU A 235 4.25 -11.92 26.07
C LEU A 235 3.25 -13.07 25.96
N ASP A 236 3.59 -14.13 25.24
CA ASP A 236 2.69 -15.28 25.08
C ASP A 236 2.35 -15.93 26.42
N LYS A 237 3.35 -16.16 27.27
CA LYS A 237 3.16 -16.84 28.57
C LYS A 237 2.41 -15.99 29.58
N TYR A 238 2.75 -14.70 29.71
CA TYR A 238 2.30 -13.85 30.82
C TYR A 238 1.19 -12.87 30.45
N ILE A 239 0.88 -12.69 29.15
CA ILE A 239 -0.12 -11.73 28.69
C ILE A 239 -1.10 -12.38 27.70
N ASN A 240 -0.64 -12.85 26.54
CA ASN A 240 -1.54 -13.29 25.47
C ASN A 240 -2.34 -14.55 25.84
N ASN A 241 -1.68 -15.59 26.36
CA ASN A 241 -2.38 -16.84 26.72
C ASN A 241 -3.34 -16.65 27.92
N PRO A 242 -2.96 -16.00 29.03
CA PRO A 242 -3.88 -15.74 30.14
C PRO A 242 -5.13 -14.93 29.74
N LEU A 243 -5.00 -14.02 28.77
CA LEU A 243 -6.10 -13.19 28.28
C LEU A 243 -6.79 -13.74 27.02
N ASN A 244 -6.36 -14.91 26.53
CA ASN A 244 -6.85 -15.52 25.29
C ASN A 244 -6.78 -14.59 24.06
N LEU A 245 -5.67 -13.85 23.90
CA LEU A 245 -5.44 -12.93 22.78
C LEU A 245 -4.98 -13.65 21.51
N GLN A 246 -5.85 -14.48 20.91
CA GLN A 246 -5.50 -15.36 19.78
C GLN A 246 -5.04 -14.62 18.52
N ASN A 247 -5.61 -13.44 18.27
CA ASN A 247 -5.27 -12.54 17.16
C ASN A 247 -4.29 -11.45 17.60
N THR A 248 -3.40 -11.72 18.56
CA THR A 248 -2.30 -10.83 18.94
C THR A 248 -0.98 -11.58 18.78
N LYS A 249 -0.07 -11.04 17.97
CA LYS A 249 1.17 -11.72 17.53
C LYS A 249 2.32 -10.72 17.41
N THR A 250 3.55 -11.17 17.55
CA THR A 250 4.77 -10.43 17.16
C THR A 250 5.19 -10.83 15.74
N THR A 251 6.17 -10.12 15.17
CA THR A 251 6.80 -10.49 13.88
C THR A 251 7.54 -11.83 13.92
N GLU A 252 7.88 -12.36 15.09
CA GLU A 252 8.54 -13.66 15.26
C GLU A 252 7.56 -14.84 15.31
N ASN A 253 6.28 -14.59 15.63
CA ASN A 253 5.31 -15.67 15.70
C ASN A 253 5.02 -16.24 14.30
N SER A 254 4.89 -17.57 14.21
CA SER A 254 4.35 -18.23 13.01
C SER A 254 2.82 -18.17 13.01
N PHE A 255 2.22 -17.57 11.98
CA PHE A 255 0.78 -17.52 11.77
C PHE A 255 0.41 -17.44 10.28
N ASP A 256 -0.86 -17.69 9.96
CA ASP A 256 -1.37 -17.50 8.59
C ASP A 256 -1.46 -16.01 8.25
N SER A 257 -0.58 -15.52 7.38
CA SER A 257 -0.52 -14.13 6.94
C SER A 257 -1.78 -13.67 6.18
N SER A 258 -2.67 -14.58 5.77
CA SER A 258 -4.00 -14.26 5.24
C SER A 258 -4.97 -13.67 6.28
N LYS A 259 -4.58 -13.71 7.57
CA LYS A 259 -5.29 -13.04 8.67
C LYS A 259 -4.94 -11.57 8.80
N LEU A 260 -3.83 -11.10 8.22
CA LEU A 260 -3.49 -9.67 8.24
C LEU A 260 -4.36 -8.90 7.25
N ALA A 261 -4.84 -7.73 7.67
CA ALA A 261 -5.39 -6.74 6.75
C ALA A 261 -4.33 -6.36 5.69
N LYS A 262 -4.76 -6.09 4.45
CA LYS A 262 -3.83 -5.68 3.38
C LYS A 262 -3.65 -4.18 3.38
N ALA A 263 -2.41 -3.77 3.18
CA ALA A 263 -2.03 -2.38 2.95
C ALA A 263 -1.57 -2.15 1.51
N TYR A 264 -1.68 -0.89 1.10
CA TYR A 264 -1.40 -0.42 -0.25
C TYR A 264 -0.68 0.90 -0.19
N VAL A 265 0.19 1.13 -1.17
CA VAL A 265 0.77 2.46 -1.40
C VAL A 265 0.09 3.11 -2.61
N PRO A 266 -0.07 4.44 -2.65
CA PRO A 266 -0.83 5.11 -3.71
C PRO A 266 -0.29 4.90 -5.14
N TYR A 267 0.99 4.56 -5.27
CA TYR A 267 1.69 4.40 -6.55
C TYR A 267 1.46 3.04 -7.22
N TRP A 268 1.03 2.02 -6.48
CA TRP A 268 0.88 0.65 -6.98
C TRP A 268 -0.53 0.09 -6.70
N GLU A 269 -0.99 -0.79 -7.58
CA GLU A 269 -2.25 -1.50 -7.40
C GLU A 269 -2.10 -2.73 -6.49
N ASP A 270 -0.86 -3.23 -6.36
CA ASP A 270 -0.53 -4.40 -5.56
C ASP A 270 -0.59 -4.12 -4.07
N ALA A 271 -1.16 -5.08 -3.32
CA ALA A 271 -0.96 -5.11 -1.88
C ALA A 271 0.53 -5.30 -1.59
N VAL A 272 1.03 -4.53 -0.62
CA VAL A 272 2.40 -4.72 -0.14
C VAL A 272 2.54 -6.10 0.52
N PRO A 273 3.74 -6.71 0.51
CA PRO A 273 4.02 -7.87 1.35
C PRO A 273 3.76 -7.54 2.83
N GLN A 274 3.78 -8.57 3.70
CA GLN A 274 3.55 -8.39 5.13
C GLN A 274 4.42 -7.25 5.70
N ASP A 275 3.79 -6.29 6.37
CA ASP A 275 4.48 -5.22 7.08
C ASP A 275 5.16 -5.80 8.32
N ASN A 276 6.49 -5.75 8.38
CA ASN A 276 7.28 -6.23 9.51
C ASN A 276 8.04 -5.06 10.14
N LEU A 277 7.62 -4.63 11.33
CA LEU A 277 8.35 -3.70 12.18
C LEU A 277 9.12 -4.51 13.24
N ASN A 278 10.39 -4.80 13.01
CA ASN A 278 11.18 -5.76 13.80
C ASN A 278 11.82 -5.18 15.08
N ALA A 279 11.44 -3.95 15.48
CA ALA A 279 11.64 -3.46 16.84
C ALA A 279 10.38 -3.80 17.64
N ILE A 280 10.28 -5.05 18.06
CA ILE A 280 9.03 -5.69 18.49
C ILE A 280 8.39 -4.93 19.66
N GLY A 281 9.15 -4.67 20.72
CA GLY A 281 8.66 -3.97 21.89
C GLY A 281 8.35 -2.49 21.66
N ALA A 282 8.93 -1.88 20.62
CA ALA A 282 8.62 -0.51 20.23
C ALA A 282 7.40 -0.42 19.30
N GLY A 283 7.20 -1.40 18.41
CA GLY A 283 6.17 -1.29 17.38
C GLY A 283 5.73 -2.56 16.65
N GLY A 284 6.31 -3.73 16.93
CA GLY A 284 6.22 -4.91 16.06
C GLY A 284 5.12 -5.90 16.39
N LEU A 285 4.08 -5.50 17.12
CA LEU A 285 2.93 -6.36 17.35
C LEU A 285 1.85 -6.15 16.28
N TYR A 286 1.09 -7.22 16.08
CA TYR A 286 -0.18 -7.24 15.38
C TYR A 286 -1.30 -7.51 16.39
N SER A 287 -2.47 -6.92 16.19
CA SER A 287 -3.67 -7.24 16.97
C SER A 287 -4.97 -7.01 16.20
N SER A 288 -6.09 -7.54 16.68
CA SER A 288 -7.43 -7.05 16.35
C SER A 288 -7.94 -6.04 17.40
N ALA A 289 -8.96 -5.26 17.04
CA ALA A 289 -9.59 -4.27 17.93
C ALA A 289 -10.25 -4.94 19.16
N GLU A 290 -10.92 -6.08 18.98
CA GLU A 290 -11.49 -6.85 20.12
C GLU A 290 -10.40 -7.32 21.09
N ASN A 291 -9.26 -7.77 20.58
CA ASN A 291 -8.14 -8.20 21.41
C ASN A 291 -7.48 -7.03 22.15
N LEU A 292 -7.33 -5.87 21.50
CA LEU A 292 -6.83 -4.66 22.18
C LEU A 292 -7.77 -4.21 23.28
N CYS A 293 -9.08 -4.23 23.04
CA CYS A 293 -10.08 -3.97 24.07
C CYS A 293 -10.02 -4.99 25.22
N THR A 294 -9.78 -6.26 24.90
CA THR A 294 -9.60 -7.31 25.93
C THR A 294 -8.35 -7.06 26.77
N PHE A 295 -7.23 -6.72 26.13
CA PHE A 295 -5.98 -6.32 26.78
C PHE A 295 -6.15 -5.07 27.65
N ALA A 296 -6.93 -4.09 27.19
CA ALA A 296 -7.18 -2.83 27.88
C ALA A 296 -7.82 -2.99 29.26
N GLN A 297 -8.53 -4.09 29.51
CA GLN A 297 -9.06 -4.43 30.84
C GLN A 297 -7.98 -4.49 31.91
N THR A 298 -6.72 -4.77 31.54
CA THR A 298 -5.57 -4.76 32.46
C THR A 298 -5.46 -3.44 33.22
N PHE A 299 -5.82 -2.33 32.57
CA PHE A 299 -5.67 -0.97 33.06
C PHE A 299 -6.97 -0.38 33.63
N MET A 300 -8.00 -1.19 33.84
CA MET A 300 -9.29 -0.77 34.38
C MET A 300 -9.37 -1.02 35.88
N LYS A 301 -10.32 -0.35 36.54
CA LYS A 301 -10.64 -0.58 37.95
C LYS A 301 -10.99 -2.05 38.24
N ASN A 302 -11.77 -2.67 37.36
CA ASN A 302 -12.08 -4.11 37.37
C ASN A 302 -11.04 -4.85 36.53
N SER A 303 -9.78 -4.79 36.96
CA SER A 303 -8.66 -5.38 36.21
C SER A 303 -8.81 -6.90 36.05
N ASN A 304 -8.29 -7.41 34.94
CA ASN A 304 -8.17 -8.85 34.66
C ASN A 304 -7.06 -9.56 35.47
N GLY A 305 -6.30 -8.81 36.29
CA GLY A 305 -5.32 -9.36 37.23
C GLY A 305 -3.92 -9.62 36.65
N ILE A 306 -3.64 -9.18 35.42
CA ILE A 306 -2.29 -9.31 34.84
C ILE A 306 -1.26 -8.46 35.59
N LEU A 307 -1.67 -7.27 36.02
CA LEU A 307 -0.87 -6.35 36.84
C LEU A 307 -1.56 -6.10 38.18
N SER A 308 -0.75 -5.82 39.20
CA SER A 308 -1.26 -5.38 40.50
C SER A 308 -1.91 -3.99 40.39
N PRO A 309 -2.87 -3.66 41.29
CA PRO A 309 -3.44 -2.30 41.34
C PRO A 309 -2.39 -1.20 41.54
N ALA A 310 -1.30 -1.49 42.25
CA ALA A 310 -0.20 -0.53 42.45
C ALA A 310 0.54 -0.25 41.14
N SER A 311 0.82 -1.29 40.35
CA SER A 311 1.46 -1.17 39.04
C SER A 311 0.58 -0.42 38.05
N VAL A 312 -0.71 -0.75 37.95
CA VAL A 312 -1.67 0.00 37.12
C VAL A 312 -1.70 1.46 37.54
N LYS A 313 -1.75 1.74 38.86
CA LYS A 313 -1.79 3.12 39.35
C LYS A 313 -0.52 3.90 39.00
N ALA A 314 0.64 3.27 39.08
CA ALA A 314 1.91 3.89 38.71
C ALA A 314 1.93 4.31 37.23
N MET A 315 1.32 3.51 36.35
CA MET A 315 1.26 3.82 34.91
C MET A 315 0.44 5.07 34.59
N GLU A 316 -0.56 5.41 35.42
CA GLU A 316 -1.44 6.58 35.26
C GLU A 316 -0.82 7.90 35.73
N ASN A 317 0.37 7.87 36.35
CA ASN A 317 0.97 9.07 36.90
C ASN A 317 1.34 10.05 35.78
N LYS A 318 1.25 11.35 36.06
CA LYS A 318 1.68 12.43 35.15
C LYS A 318 3.21 12.53 35.12
N GLU A 319 3.87 11.47 34.65
CA GLU A 319 5.33 11.34 34.62
C GLU A 319 6.01 12.48 33.85
N TYR A 320 5.33 13.01 32.83
CA TYR A 320 5.79 14.16 32.05
C TYR A 320 6.05 15.43 32.87
N LEU A 321 5.41 15.60 34.04
CA LEU A 321 5.60 16.75 34.92
C LEU A 321 6.87 16.67 35.78
N ASN A 322 7.59 15.55 35.76
CA ASN A 322 8.85 15.41 36.49
C ASN A 322 10.01 16.18 35.84
N GLY A 323 9.85 16.62 34.59
CA GLY A 323 10.84 17.39 33.83
C GLY A 323 10.27 18.67 33.19
N LEU A 324 10.95 19.19 32.17
CA LEU A 324 10.46 20.32 31.38
C LEU A 324 9.21 19.94 30.58
N TRP A 325 8.11 20.68 30.76
CA TRP A 325 6.86 20.47 30.05
C TRP A 325 6.01 21.75 30.01
N PRO A 326 5.25 22.02 28.93
CA PRO A 326 4.38 23.19 28.84
C PRO A 326 3.21 23.15 29.84
N GLU A 327 2.86 24.31 30.38
CA GLU A 327 1.69 24.48 31.25
C GLU A 327 0.38 24.54 30.44
N GLY A 328 -0.65 23.82 30.91
CA GLY A 328 -2.00 23.81 30.35
C GLY A 328 -2.74 22.49 30.59
N GLU A 329 -4.02 22.42 30.21
CA GLU A 329 -4.91 21.30 30.60
C GLU A 329 -5.47 20.47 29.43
N ASP A 330 -5.67 21.07 28.26
CA ASP A 330 -6.24 20.38 27.08
C ASP A 330 -5.13 19.92 26.14
N SER A 331 -4.96 18.61 26.03
CA SER A 331 -3.98 17.97 25.16
C SER A 331 -4.35 16.50 24.94
N ILE A 332 -3.90 15.95 23.82
CA ILE A 332 -3.82 14.49 23.59
C ILE A 332 -2.43 13.93 23.94
N LEU A 333 -1.57 14.74 24.57
CA LEU A 333 -0.21 14.38 24.95
C LEU A 333 0.09 14.77 26.40
N GLY A 334 0.60 13.82 27.17
CA GLY A 334 0.96 13.96 28.59
C GLY A 334 1.37 12.60 29.16
N TYR A 335 2.64 12.25 28.97
CA TYR A 335 3.13 10.88 29.17
C TYR A 335 2.94 10.32 30.58
N GLY A 336 2.44 9.08 30.63
CA GLY A 336 2.56 8.20 31.79
C GLY A 336 3.68 7.18 31.59
N LEU A 337 3.57 6.01 32.22
CA LEU A 337 4.40 4.87 31.82
C LEU A 337 3.70 4.16 30.66
N GLY A 338 4.31 4.21 29.47
CA GLY A 338 3.78 3.63 28.24
C GLY A 338 2.74 4.49 27.52
N TRP A 339 1.90 5.23 28.24
CA TRP A 339 0.81 6.05 27.69
C TRP A 339 1.28 7.34 27.02
N ASP A 340 0.69 7.69 25.87
CA ASP A 340 0.93 8.99 25.22
C ASP A 340 0.28 10.12 26.03
N CYS A 341 -0.89 9.85 26.62
CA CYS A 341 -1.58 10.78 27.50
C CYS A 341 -2.31 10.05 28.63
N VAL A 342 -2.23 10.59 29.84
CA VAL A 342 -2.97 10.08 31.03
C VAL A 342 -4.15 10.98 31.44
N ASN A 343 -4.40 12.04 30.68
CA ASN A 343 -5.49 12.99 30.88
C ASN A 343 -6.00 13.54 29.53
N THR A 344 -6.43 12.64 28.65
CA THR A 344 -6.71 12.96 27.25
C THR A 344 -7.95 13.85 27.07
N TYR A 345 -7.81 14.90 26.27
CA TYR A 345 -8.94 15.62 25.68
C TYR A 345 -9.78 14.68 24.81
N PRO A 346 -11.13 14.82 24.74
CA PRO A 346 -11.98 15.77 25.46
C PRO A 346 -12.48 15.28 26.83
N PHE A 347 -12.05 14.11 27.30
CA PHE A 347 -12.60 13.47 28.51
C PHE A 347 -12.31 14.25 29.80
N ASN A 348 -11.15 14.91 29.85
CA ASN A 348 -10.77 15.81 30.94
C ASN A 348 -11.84 16.90 31.20
N GLN A 349 -12.55 17.36 30.16
CA GLN A 349 -13.64 18.33 30.30
C GLN A 349 -14.83 17.80 31.11
N TYR A 350 -14.99 16.47 31.18
CA TYR A 350 -16.05 15.81 31.94
C TYR A 350 -15.55 15.33 33.31
N ASN A 351 -14.33 15.71 33.72
CA ASN A 351 -13.62 15.17 34.88
C ASN A 351 -13.45 13.65 34.80
N LEU A 352 -13.36 13.11 33.59
CA LEU A 352 -13.11 11.69 33.34
C LEU A 352 -11.63 11.49 33.03
N LYS A 353 -11.02 10.50 33.70
CA LYS A 353 -9.67 10.06 33.34
C LYS A 353 -9.72 9.23 32.07
N ALA A 354 -8.94 9.63 31.07
CA ALA A 354 -8.71 8.87 29.86
C ALA A 354 -7.21 8.66 29.64
N LEU A 355 -6.84 7.41 29.38
CA LEU A 355 -5.50 6.98 29.01
C LEU A 355 -5.49 6.65 27.52
N THR A 356 -4.57 7.22 26.75
CA THR A 356 -4.53 7.03 25.30
C THR A 356 -3.15 6.56 24.83
N LYS A 357 -3.16 5.63 23.87
CA LYS A 357 -1.99 5.26 23.08
C LYS A 357 -2.33 5.18 21.60
N GLY A 358 -1.65 5.99 20.79
CA GLY A 358 -1.65 5.88 19.34
C GLY A 358 -0.54 4.97 18.82
N GLY A 359 -0.71 4.45 17.62
CA GLY A 359 0.28 3.67 16.90
C GLY A 359 0.28 3.99 15.42
N ASP A 360 1.42 4.46 14.90
CA ASP A 360 1.66 4.67 13.48
C ASP A 360 2.86 3.85 13.00
N SER A 361 2.63 3.07 11.94
CA SER A 361 3.67 2.58 11.03
C SER A 361 3.54 3.33 9.70
N LEU A 362 4.31 2.94 8.68
CA LEU A 362 4.19 3.57 7.35
C LEU A 362 2.89 3.19 6.62
N LEU A 363 2.20 2.12 7.04
CA LEU A 363 1.10 1.51 6.31
C LEU A 363 -0.16 1.27 7.15
N PHE A 364 0.00 1.14 8.46
CA PHE A 364 -1.06 0.83 9.41
C PHE A 364 -1.04 1.80 10.57
N HIS A 365 -2.25 2.10 11.05
CA HIS A 365 -2.48 3.05 12.13
C HIS A 365 -3.48 2.48 13.12
N SER A 366 -3.40 2.97 14.35
CA SER A 366 -4.19 2.44 15.44
C SER A 366 -4.30 3.42 16.59
N ASN A 367 -5.38 3.34 17.35
CA ASN A 367 -5.51 4.02 18.62
C ASN A 367 -6.24 3.14 19.65
N LEU A 368 -5.82 3.23 20.90
CA LEU A 368 -6.46 2.64 22.06
C LEU A 368 -6.71 3.72 23.12
N ILE A 369 -7.97 3.86 23.54
CA ILE A 369 -8.38 4.76 24.62
C ILE A 369 -9.02 3.92 25.73
N VAL A 370 -8.57 4.13 26.97
CA VAL A 370 -9.08 3.46 28.17
C VAL A 370 -9.64 4.51 29.12
N LEU A 371 -10.84 4.26 29.65
CA LEU A 371 -11.46 4.99 30.75
C LEU A 371 -11.42 4.10 31.99
N PRO A 372 -10.36 4.17 32.82
CA PRO A 372 -10.10 3.18 33.87
C PRO A 372 -11.24 3.06 34.89
N ASP A 373 -11.76 4.21 35.34
CA ASP A 373 -12.78 4.29 36.38
C ASP A 373 -14.18 3.85 35.89
N GLU A 374 -14.44 3.97 34.59
CA GLU A 374 -15.70 3.58 33.96
C GLU A 374 -15.69 2.13 33.44
N ASN A 375 -14.53 1.46 33.49
CA ASN A 375 -14.31 0.12 32.94
C ASN A 375 -14.69 0.03 31.45
N MET A 376 -14.31 1.04 30.67
CA MET A 376 -14.60 1.14 29.24
C MET A 376 -13.33 1.38 28.45
N ALA A 377 -13.24 0.80 27.25
CA ALA A 377 -12.19 1.11 26.30
C ALA A 377 -12.70 1.01 24.87
N VAL A 378 -12.01 1.70 23.96
CA VAL A 378 -12.24 1.60 22.51
C VAL A 378 -10.91 1.43 21.81
N ALA A 379 -10.90 0.59 20.78
CA ALA A 379 -9.78 0.45 19.86
C ALA A 379 -10.27 0.69 18.43
N VAL A 380 -9.50 1.46 17.66
CA VAL A 380 -9.73 1.70 16.22
C VAL A 380 -8.41 1.42 15.50
N LEU A 381 -8.47 0.63 14.43
CA LEU A 381 -7.33 0.15 13.64
C LEU A 381 -7.60 0.43 12.16
N SER A 382 -6.60 0.88 11.41
CA SER A 382 -6.76 1.23 10.00
C SER A 382 -5.54 0.89 9.15
N SER A 383 -5.79 0.65 7.86
CA SER A 383 -4.77 0.56 6.81
C SER A 383 -4.82 1.80 5.93
N GLY A 384 -3.73 2.58 5.94
CA GLY A 384 -3.71 3.96 5.44
C GLY A 384 -4.38 4.95 6.42
N GLY A 385 -4.22 6.25 6.20
CA GLY A 385 -4.69 7.27 7.15
C GLY A 385 -3.61 7.67 8.15
N ASN A 386 -3.98 7.88 9.42
CA ASN A 386 -3.08 8.11 10.56
C ASN A 386 -3.80 7.83 11.89
N SER A 387 -3.03 7.63 12.97
CA SER A 387 -3.56 7.28 14.29
C SER A 387 -4.38 8.40 14.95
N GLN A 388 -4.21 9.66 14.55
CA GLN A 388 -5.00 10.77 15.08
C GLN A 388 -6.45 10.71 14.58
N PHE A 389 -6.68 10.27 13.33
CA PHE A 389 -8.04 10.00 12.86
C PHE A 389 -8.69 8.87 13.64
N ASP A 390 -7.95 7.80 13.90
CA ASP A 390 -8.41 6.66 14.70
C ASP A 390 -8.72 7.09 16.15
N GLU A 391 -7.91 7.99 16.72
CA GLU A 391 -8.13 8.56 18.05
C GLU A 391 -9.42 9.38 18.12
N ILE A 392 -9.62 10.33 17.19
CA ILE A 392 -10.81 11.17 17.17
C ILE A 392 -12.08 10.30 17.05
N ILE A 393 -12.06 9.27 16.21
CA ILE A 393 -13.17 8.33 16.09
C ILE A 393 -13.39 7.58 17.41
N GLY A 394 -12.32 7.12 18.06
CA GLY A 394 -12.40 6.50 19.38
C GLY A 394 -13.02 7.44 20.43
N GLN A 395 -12.60 8.71 20.45
CA GLN A 395 -13.13 9.74 21.35
C GLN A 395 -14.64 9.92 21.15
N GLU A 396 -15.08 10.07 19.89
CA GLU A 396 -16.50 10.21 19.53
C GLU A 396 -17.34 8.98 19.93
N ILE A 397 -16.83 7.77 19.68
CA ILE A 397 -17.49 6.52 20.08
C ILE A 397 -17.66 6.47 21.60
N LEU A 398 -16.62 6.74 22.37
CA LEU A 398 -16.68 6.71 23.83
C LEU A 398 -17.57 7.80 24.41
N LEU A 399 -17.53 9.04 23.89
CA LEU A 399 -18.43 10.11 24.33
C LEU A 399 -19.89 9.76 24.06
N SER A 400 -20.20 9.21 22.87
CA SER A 400 -21.54 8.76 22.53
C SER A 400 -22.00 7.61 23.45
N ALA A 401 -21.12 6.64 23.73
CA ALA A 401 -21.40 5.55 24.64
C ALA A 401 -21.67 6.05 26.08
N LEU A 402 -20.83 6.93 26.60
CA LEU A 402 -21.00 7.54 27.93
C LEU A 402 -22.33 8.30 28.03
N LYS A 403 -22.73 9.01 26.98
CA LYS A 403 -24.03 9.71 26.93
C LYS A 403 -25.19 8.72 26.90
N GLU A 404 -25.10 7.68 26.08
CA GLU A 404 -26.14 6.64 25.96
C GLU A 404 -26.34 5.86 27.28
N LYS A 405 -25.27 5.67 28.07
CA LYS A 405 -25.32 5.14 29.44
C LYS A 405 -25.84 6.13 30.50
N GLY A 406 -26.00 7.40 30.16
CA GLY A 406 -26.32 8.46 31.11
C GLY A 406 -25.16 8.84 32.07
N LYS A 407 -23.92 8.47 31.75
CA LYS A 407 -22.73 8.86 32.52
C LYS A 407 -22.35 10.32 32.33
N ILE A 408 -22.58 10.85 31.13
CA ILE A 408 -22.56 12.28 30.84
C ILE A 408 -23.94 12.73 30.37
N LYS A 409 -24.33 13.96 30.70
CA LYS A 409 -25.65 14.51 30.35
C LYS A 409 -25.74 14.87 28.86
N GLU A 410 -24.68 15.46 28.34
CA GLU A 410 -24.57 15.94 26.97
C GLU A 410 -23.12 15.88 26.48
N ILE A 411 -22.94 15.95 25.17
CA ILE A 411 -21.62 16.15 24.57
C ILE A 411 -21.43 17.66 24.47
N LYS A 412 -20.38 18.18 25.12
CA LYS A 412 -20.00 19.58 25.10
C LYS A 412 -19.65 20.03 23.67
N PRO A 413 -19.95 21.27 23.30
CA PRO A 413 -19.60 21.81 22.00
C PRO A 413 -18.08 21.89 21.83
N ASP A 414 -17.65 21.80 20.58
CA ASP A 414 -16.27 21.99 20.16
C ASP A 414 -15.71 23.33 20.67
N LYS A 415 -14.44 23.31 21.11
CA LYS A 415 -13.77 24.48 21.66
C LYS A 415 -13.10 25.28 20.56
N THR A 416 -13.02 26.59 20.78
CA THR A 416 -12.28 27.52 19.93
C THR A 416 -11.75 28.65 20.81
N PHE A 417 -10.68 29.30 20.40
CA PHE A 417 -10.25 30.56 21.01
C PHE A 417 -11.18 31.69 20.54
N SER A 418 -11.33 32.71 21.38
CA SER A 418 -12.05 33.92 20.98
C SER A 418 -11.48 34.46 19.68
N LYS A 419 -12.37 34.86 18.75
CA LYS A 419 -11.92 35.52 17.52
C LYS A 419 -11.01 36.70 17.89
N PRO A 420 -9.86 36.83 17.21
CA PRO A 420 -8.88 37.82 17.62
C PRO A 420 -9.46 39.23 17.50
N GLN A 421 -9.54 39.92 18.65
CA GLN A 421 -9.72 41.35 18.70
C GLN A 421 -8.38 41.96 19.11
N GLN A 422 -7.76 42.69 18.19
CA GLN A 422 -6.44 43.25 18.39
C GLN A 422 -6.45 44.27 19.54
N VAL A 423 -5.51 44.12 20.46
CA VAL A 423 -5.25 45.08 21.54
C VAL A 423 -3.81 45.58 21.46
N LYS A 424 -3.48 46.66 22.19
CA LYS A 424 -2.12 47.21 22.20
C LYS A 424 -1.12 46.19 22.78
N MET A 425 -0.12 45.83 21.99
CA MET A 425 0.94 44.89 22.39
C MET A 425 2.03 45.57 23.23
N PRO A 426 2.52 44.93 24.32
CA PRO A 426 3.73 45.35 25.02
C PRO A 426 4.97 45.33 24.10
N SER A 427 5.83 46.36 24.19
CA SER A 427 6.99 46.50 23.30
C SER A 427 8.06 45.41 23.48
N HIS A 428 8.20 44.85 24.68
CA HIS A 428 9.20 43.83 25.00
C HIS A 428 8.96 42.52 24.23
N LEU A 429 7.73 42.24 23.79
CA LEU A 429 7.43 41.01 23.03
C LEU A 429 8.16 40.97 21.68
N LYS A 430 8.55 42.13 21.13
CA LYS A 430 9.36 42.24 19.90
C LYS A 430 10.75 41.67 20.04
N GLU A 431 11.29 41.62 21.26
CA GLU A 431 12.61 41.02 21.53
C GLU A 431 12.60 39.50 21.28
N ASN A 432 11.42 38.89 21.17
CA ASN A 432 11.27 37.47 20.82
C ASN A 432 11.36 37.19 19.33
N SER A 433 11.40 38.20 18.44
CA SER A 433 11.68 37.98 17.02
C SER A 433 13.05 37.30 16.83
N GLY A 434 13.19 36.51 15.78
CA GLY A 434 14.43 35.84 15.40
C GLY A 434 14.22 34.45 14.82
N LEU A 435 15.31 33.68 14.77
CA LEU A 435 15.29 32.28 14.36
C LEU A 435 14.92 31.38 15.52
N TYR A 436 14.13 30.36 15.20
CA TYR A 436 13.77 29.28 16.11
C TYR A 436 14.03 27.93 15.43
N ALA A 437 14.44 26.94 16.21
CA ALA A 437 14.64 25.56 15.76
C ALA A 437 13.49 24.66 16.22
N SER A 438 13.14 23.74 15.33
CA SER A 438 12.18 22.66 15.49
C SER A 438 12.63 21.47 14.63
N SER A 439 11.75 20.57 14.19
CA SER A 439 12.14 19.60 13.15
C SER A 439 12.67 20.28 11.88
N ASN A 440 12.28 21.54 11.64
CA ASN A 440 12.92 22.50 10.73
C ASN A 440 13.28 23.83 11.42
N MET A 441 14.04 24.70 10.74
CA MET A 441 14.22 26.09 11.18
C MET A 441 13.01 26.92 10.79
N VAL A 442 12.59 27.81 11.68
CA VAL A 442 11.47 28.73 11.48
C VAL A 442 11.88 30.15 11.84
N LYS A 443 11.35 31.12 11.09
CA LYS A 443 11.55 32.54 11.36
C LYS A 443 10.30 33.09 12.03
N VAL A 444 10.47 33.70 13.19
CA VAL A 444 9.39 34.33 13.95
C VAL A 444 9.63 35.84 13.95
N ASP A 445 8.65 36.60 13.46
CA ASP A 445 8.68 38.06 13.50
C ASP A 445 7.46 38.61 14.24
N VAL A 446 7.68 39.61 15.09
CA VAL A 446 6.64 40.30 15.85
C VAL A 446 6.73 41.79 15.57
N ASN A 447 5.70 42.35 14.93
CA ASN A 447 5.70 43.74 14.50
C ASN A 447 4.99 44.70 15.49
N ASP A 448 5.14 46.01 15.27
CA ASP A 448 4.56 47.06 16.13
C ASP A 448 3.03 47.06 16.18
N ASN A 449 2.40 46.50 15.15
CA ASN A 449 0.95 46.33 15.11
C ASN A 449 0.50 45.12 15.93
N GLY A 450 1.37 44.40 16.63
CA GLY A 450 0.98 43.23 17.42
C GLY A 450 0.58 42.04 16.56
N THR A 451 1.13 41.93 15.35
CA THR A 451 1.06 40.70 14.55
C THR A 451 2.35 39.90 14.73
N LEU A 452 2.20 38.61 15.01
CA LEU A 452 3.27 37.62 14.98
C LEU A 452 3.14 36.82 13.68
N THR A 453 4.23 36.67 12.94
CA THR A 453 4.31 35.82 11.76
C THR A 453 5.29 34.68 11.97
N VAL A 454 4.93 33.49 11.47
CA VAL A 454 5.84 32.33 11.41
C VAL A 454 6.03 31.94 9.95
N SER A 455 7.28 31.90 9.50
CA SER A 455 7.65 31.63 8.10
C SER A 455 8.85 30.69 7.99
N SER A 456 9.03 30.13 6.79
CA SER A 456 10.20 29.29 6.46
C SER A 456 11.37 30.16 6.01
N PRO A 457 12.59 30.03 6.59
CA PRO A 457 13.78 30.75 6.15
C PRO A 457 14.41 30.17 4.86
N TYR A 458 13.76 29.17 4.25
CA TYR A 458 14.23 28.49 3.03
C TYR A 458 13.44 28.90 1.78
N ILE A 459 12.35 29.66 1.94
CA ILE A 459 11.45 30.04 0.84
C ILE A 459 11.32 31.56 0.84
N GLU A 460 12.02 32.22 -0.09
CA GLU A 460 11.89 33.66 -0.29
C GLU A 460 10.45 34.02 -0.68
N ASN A 461 9.85 35.00 0.03
CA ASN A 461 8.44 35.37 -0.12
C ASN A 461 7.46 34.19 0.01
N GLY A 462 7.83 33.17 0.79
CA GLY A 462 6.98 32.02 1.08
C GLY A 462 5.73 32.37 1.89
N PRO A 463 4.77 31.44 2.01
CA PRO A 463 3.62 31.63 2.88
C PRO A 463 4.05 31.85 4.33
N GLU A 464 3.28 32.66 5.06
CA GLU A 464 3.46 32.95 6.48
C GLU A 464 2.16 32.66 7.24
N ASP A 465 2.26 32.07 8.42
CA ASP A 465 1.13 31.94 9.34
C ASP A 465 1.06 33.18 10.23
N LYS A 466 -0.13 33.80 10.33
CA LYS A 466 -0.35 35.06 11.04
C LYS A 466 -1.14 34.87 12.32
N TYR A 467 -0.67 35.52 13.38
CA TYR A 467 -1.29 35.54 14.69
C TYR A 467 -1.41 36.96 15.21
N ILE A 468 -2.55 37.28 15.80
CA ILE A 468 -2.89 38.62 16.28
C ILE A 468 -2.80 38.63 17.81
N TYR A 469 -2.13 39.62 18.37
CA TYR A 469 -2.05 39.83 19.80
C TYR A 469 -3.41 40.21 20.40
N ILE A 470 -3.86 39.44 21.40
CA ILE A 470 -5.16 39.63 22.07
C ILE A 470 -5.06 39.97 23.56
N GLY A 471 -3.84 40.22 24.07
CA GLY A 471 -3.58 40.46 25.49
C GLY A 471 -2.99 39.23 26.21
N GLN A 472 -2.52 39.44 27.44
CA GLN A 472 -1.96 38.37 28.30
C GLN A 472 -0.84 37.56 27.64
N ASP A 473 0.00 38.19 26.82
CA ASP A 473 1.11 37.55 26.08
C ASP A 473 0.64 36.47 25.07
N ARG A 474 -0.61 36.56 24.60
CA ARG A 474 -1.22 35.60 23.67
C ARG A 474 -1.38 36.17 22.27
N PHE A 475 -1.00 35.36 21.29
CA PHE A 475 -1.23 35.60 19.88
C PHE A 475 -2.19 34.54 19.35
N VAL A 476 -3.28 34.92 18.71
CA VAL A 476 -4.32 34.00 18.23
C VAL A 476 -4.43 34.08 16.71
N SER A 477 -4.50 32.93 16.07
CA SER A 477 -4.70 32.82 14.62
C SER A 477 -5.98 33.51 14.18
N GLU A 478 -6.05 33.96 12.92
CA GLU A 478 -7.23 34.65 12.38
C GLU A 478 -8.54 33.84 12.52
N LYS A 479 -8.44 32.50 12.47
CA LYS A 479 -9.58 31.60 12.65
C LYS A 479 -9.98 31.37 14.10
N GLY A 480 -9.12 31.72 15.06
CA GLY A 480 -9.34 31.42 16.48
C GLY A 480 -9.12 29.94 16.83
N ASN A 481 -8.52 29.12 15.98
CA ASN A 481 -8.33 27.68 16.27
C ASN A 481 -6.98 27.36 16.93
N SER A 482 -5.98 28.25 16.82
CA SER A 482 -4.68 28.10 17.47
C SER A 482 -4.20 29.39 18.16
N CYS A 483 -3.41 29.22 19.21
CA CYS A 483 -2.85 30.27 20.05
C CYS A 483 -1.36 30.01 20.32
N LEU A 484 -0.54 31.05 20.19
CA LEU A 484 0.89 31.05 20.48
C LEU A 484 1.23 31.94 21.67
N LYS A 485 2.25 31.54 22.43
CA LYS A 485 2.85 32.31 23.53
C LYS A 485 4.36 32.08 23.58
N PHE A 486 5.12 33.11 23.90
CA PHE A 486 6.54 32.98 24.23
C PHE A 486 6.70 32.57 25.70
N VAL A 487 7.48 31.52 25.96
CA VAL A 487 7.72 31.00 27.30
C VAL A 487 9.21 30.83 27.51
N LYS A 488 9.80 31.55 28.48
CA LYS A 488 11.19 31.35 28.87
C LYS A 488 11.26 30.38 30.04
N GLU A 489 11.93 29.26 29.82
CA GLU A 489 11.94 28.14 30.75
C GLU A 489 13.20 28.10 31.63
N LYS A 490 13.22 27.20 32.61
CA LYS A 490 14.30 27.08 33.61
C LYS A 490 15.68 26.75 33.01
N ASN A 491 15.73 26.21 31.79
CA ASN A 491 16.96 25.99 31.03
C ASN A 491 17.44 27.25 30.27
N ASN A 492 16.80 28.41 30.52
CA ASN A 492 17.06 29.70 29.88
C ASN A 492 16.76 29.79 28.38
N ILE A 493 16.11 28.76 27.81
CA ILE A 493 15.66 28.76 26.43
C ILE A 493 14.27 29.41 26.36
N THR A 494 14.09 30.30 25.39
CA THR A 494 12.76 30.82 25.03
C THR A 494 12.11 29.88 24.03
N TYR A 495 10.93 29.38 24.36
CA TYR A 495 10.12 28.52 23.50
C TYR A 495 8.93 29.28 22.93
N LEU A 496 8.55 28.89 21.72
CA LEU A 496 7.25 29.19 21.16
C LEU A 496 6.29 28.06 21.57
N ASN A 497 5.40 28.33 22.53
CA ASN A 497 4.39 27.39 23.00
C ASN A 497 3.11 27.53 22.19
N MET A 498 2.52 26.41 21.77
CA MET A 498 1.27 26.39 21.01
C MET A 498 0.17 25.64 21.76
N SER A 499 -1.04 26.20 21.73
CA SER A 499 -2.27 25.50 22.05
C SER A 499 -3.23 25.56 20.85
N SER A 500 -3.81 24.44 20.44
CA SER A 500 -4.79 24.41 19.33
C SER A 500 -5.98 23.51 19.60
N TYR A 501 -7.10 23.85 18.96
CA TYR A 501 -8.27 23.01 18.78
C TYR A 501 -8.52 22.86 17.28
N ASP A 502 -8.35 21.66 16.75
CA ASP A 502 -8.36 21.42 15.31
C ASP A 502 -9.53 20.52 14.94
N ASP A 503 -10.43 21.05 14.11
CA ASP A 503 -11.59 20.32 13.60
C ASP A 503 -11.18 19.46 12.40
N VAL A 504 -11.48 18.16 12.47
CA VAL A 504 -11.31 17.21 11.38
C VAL A 504 -12.67 16.96 10.72
N PRO A 505 -12.92 17.47 9.51
CA PRO A 505 -14.25 17.50 8.90
C PRO A 505 -14.96 16.13 8.87
N GLY A 506 -16.08 16.03 9.58
CA GLY A 506 -16.89 14.82 9.67
C GLY A 506 -16.39 13.77 10.67
N LEU A 507 -15.17 13.90 11.21
CA LEU A 507 -14.64 13.00 12.23
C LEU A 507 -14.82 13.56 13.64
N GLY A 508 -14.41 14.79 13.92
CA GLY A 508 -14.51 15.39 15.26
C GLY A 508 -13.42 16.44 15.49
N GLN A 509 -13.12 16.76 16.74
CA GLN A 509 -12.11 17.76 17.11
C GLN A 509 -11.00 17.14 17.97
N THR A 510 -9.76 17.61 17.78
CA THR A 510 -8.60 17.28 18.63
C THR A 510 -8.02 18.52 19.30
N ALA A 511 -7.26 18.34 20.38
CA ALA A 511 -6.56 19.43 21.07
C ALA A 511 -5.06 19.16 21.18
N SER A 512 -4.24 20.21 21.05
CA SER A 512 -2.79 20.14 21.15
C SER A 512 -2.25 21.15 22.16
N LEU A 513 -1.22 20.74 22.92
CA LEU A 513 -0.41 21.61 23.77
C LEU A 513 1.05 21.14 23.74
N TYR A 514 1.93 21.91 23.11
CA TYR A 514 3.37 21.64 23.08
C TYR A 514 4.19 22.88 22.70
N TYR A 515 5.47 22.89 23.09
CA TYR A 515 6.42 23.82 22.50
C TYR A 515 6.67 23.40 21.05
N VAL A 516 6.37 24.29 20.10
CA VAL A 516 6.57 24.03 18.67
C VAL A 516 8.01 24.30 18.26
N ALA A 517 8.66 25.31 18.83
CA ALA A 517 10.02 25.70 18.47
C ALA A 517 10.79 26.30 19.66
N GLN A 518 12.12 26.24 19.63
CA GLN A 518 13.00 26.92 20.59
C GLN A 518 13.79 28.03 19.91
N LYS A 519 13.95 29.18 20.55
CA LYS A 519 14.75 30.28 20.01
C LYS A 519 16.21 29.83 19.90
N VAL A 520 16.89 30.24 18.84
CA VAL A 520 18.30 29.92 18.60
C VAL A 520 19.13 31.17 18.38
N ASP A 521 20.40 31.10 18.78
CA ASP A 521 21.39 32.13 18.52
C ASP A 521 22.10 31.89 17.17
N ASP A 522 22.80 32.89 16.67
CA ASP A 522 23.64 32.76 15.48
C ASP A 522 24.74 31.69 15.69
N ASN A 523 24.96 30.83 14.69
CA ASN A 523 26.08 29.90 14.70
C ASN A 523 27.26 30.42 13.86
N ASN A 524 28.18 31.12 14.51
CA ASN A 524 29.37 31.68 13.87
C ASN A 524 30.41 30.59 13.55
N ILE A 525 30.34 30.04 12.33
CA ILE A 525 31.34 29.12 11.78
C ILE A 525 32.41 29.87 10.95
N SER A 526 33.63 29.31 10.89
CA SER A 526 34.74 29.89 10.13
C SER A 526 34.47 29.90 8.62
N ASN A 527 35.11 30.80 7.88
CA ASN A 527 34.95 30.84 6.42
C ASN A 527 35.43 29.56 5.73
N SER A 528 36.45 28.87 6.27
CA SER A 528 36.91 27.58 5.73
C SER A 528 35.84 26.50 5.83
N VAL A 529 35.17 26.40 6.98
CA VAL A 529 34.06 25.46 7.21
C VAL A 529 32.87 25.81 6.31
N LYS A 530 32.51 27.10 6.19
CA LYS A 530 31.43 27.57 5.30
C LYS A 530 31.64 27.11 3.86
N GLU A 531 32.84 27.28 3.31
CA GLU A 531 33.15 26.90 1.93
C GLU A 531 33.10 25.38 1.69
N VAL A 532 33.43 24.57 2.69
CA VAL A 532 33.30 23.10 2.58
C VAL A 532 31.83 22.69 2.50
N TRP A 533 30.99 23.21 3.40
CA TRP A 533 29.57 22.89 3.41
C TRP A 533 28.83 23.46 2.18
N LYS A 534 29.24 24.64 1.68
CA LYS A 534 28.71 25.23 0.45
C LYS A 534 28.88 24.32 -0.76
N LYS A 535 29.99 23.58 -0.85
CA LYS A 535 30.22 22.57 -1.91
C LYS A 535 29.33 21.32 -1.79
N ARG A 536 28.73 21.09 -0.63
CA ARG A 536 27.79 19.98 -0.36
C ARG A 536 26.34 20.42 -0.41
N ASN A 537 26.08 21.73 -0.46
CA ASN A 537 24.73 22.28 -0.51
C ASN A 537 23.99 21.79 -1.76
N GLY A 538 22.79 21.24 -1.58
CA GLY A 538 21.97 20.72 -2.67
C GLY A 538 22.44 19.39 -3.26
N LYS A 539 23.57 18.84 -2.80
CA LYS A 539 24.11 17.57 -3.27
C LYS A 539 23.29 16.39 -2.74
N GLY A 540 22.97 15.44 -3.60
CA GLY A 540 22.29 14.20 -3.25
C GLY A 540 23.22 13.17 -2.59
N TYR A 541 22.72 12.52 -1.55
CA TYR A 541 23.34 11.37 -0.89
C TYR A 541 22.34 10.21 -0.86
N TYR A 542 22.71 9.05 -1.40
CA TYR A 542 21.79 7.93 -1.66
C TYR A 542 22.01 6.77 -0.69
N LEU A 543 20.93 6.23 -0.12
CA LEU A 543 20.93 5.20 0.92
C LEU A 543 21.57 3.89 0.43
N VAL A 544 22.54 3.34 1.17
CA VAL A 544 23.29 2.15 0.73
C VAL A 544 23.22 0.94 1.64
N ASP A 545 22.82 1.08 2.90
CA ASP A 545 23.01 0.03 3.91
C ASP A 545 21.70 -0.51 4.51
N GLU A 546 20.59 -0.38 3.77
CA GLU A 546 19.31 -1.04 4.04
C GLU A 546 19.17 -2.36 3.28
N LYS A 547 18.43 -3.30 3.86
CA LYS A 547 18.13 -4.61 3.27
C LYS A 547 17.26 -4.46 2.02
N TYR A 548 17.38 -5.41 1.10
CA TYR A 548 16.57 -5.49 -0.12
C TYR A 548 15.06 -5.63 0.12
N THR A 549 14.64 -5.89 1.37
CA THR A 549 13.25 -5.93 1.85
C THR A 549 12.81 -4.65 2.57
N SER A 550 13.68 -3.65 2.68
CA SER A 550 13.42 -2.42 3.43
C SER A 550 12.30 -1.60 2.80
N GLN A 551 11.44 -1.05 3.66
CA GLN A 551 10.38 -0.14 3.27
C GLN A 551 10.92 1.22 2.80
N SER A 552 12.16 1.58 3.12
CA SER A 552 12.78 2.84 2.67
C SER A 552 12.78 2.98 1.14
N TYR A 553 12.95 1.88 0.42
CA TYR A 553 12.93 1.87 -1.04
C TYR A 553 11.52 2.03 -1.64
N MET A 554 10.47 1.89 -0.84
CA MET A 554 9.08 2.01 -1.31
C MET A 554 8.57 3.45 -1.38
N PHE A 555 9.10 4.38 -0.57
CA PHE A 555 8.53 5.73 -0.42
C PHE A 555 9.41 6.86 -0.99
N GLY A 556 10.50 6.54 -1.69
CA GLY A 556 11.39 7.56 -2.28
C GLY A 556 12.28 8.30 -1.28
N SER A 557 12.25 7.92 0.01
CA SER A 557 13.12 8.44 1.09
C SER A 557 14.56 7.91 1.01
N VAL A 558 15.05 7.71 -0.20
CA VAL A 558 16.33 7.08 -0.51
C VAL A 558 17.44 8.09 -0.73
N LYS A 559 17.11 9.39 -0.79
CA LYS A 559 18.03 10.48 -1.05
C LYS A 559 17.94 11.54 0.05
N ALA A 560 19.07 11.83 0.69
CA ALA A 560 19.25 12.96 1.59
C ALA A 560 19.95 14.11 0.85
N THR A 561 19.60 15.35 1.19
CA THR A 561 20.19 16.55 0.58
C THR A 561 20.49 17.58 1.67
N PRO A 562 21.77 17.84 2.01
CA PRO A 562 22.11 18.96 2.89
C PRO A 562 21.65 20.28 2.27
N GLY A 563 20.80 21.02 2.98
CA GLY A 563 20.29 22.32 2.57
C GLY A 563 20.83 23.44 3.46
N LEU A 564 21.63 24.33 2.88
CA LEU A 564 22.08 25.57 3.52
C LEU A 564 21.22 26.74 3.05
N SER A 565 20.94 27.67 3.96
CA SER A 565 20.33 28.96 3.67
C SER A 565 21.19 30.08 4.26
N ASP A 566 21.28 31.20 3.53
CA ASP A 566 21.91 32.42 4.05
C ASP A 566 21.12 33.00 5.24
N GLU A 567 19.82 32.66 5.36
CA GLU A 567 18.99 33.03 6.50
C GLU A 567 19.22 32.16 7.74
N THR A 568 19.92 31.03 7.64
CA THR A 568 20.23 30.14 8.79
C THR A 568 21.73 29.83 8.88
N PRO A 569 22.59 30.85 9.03
CA PRO A 569 24.03 30.69 8.95
C PRO A 569 24.56 29.72 10.01
N GLY A 570 25.30 28.70 9.55
CA GLY A 570 25.89 27.68 10.41
C GLY A 570 24.94 26.55 10.83
N TYR A 571 23.73 26.48 10.29
CA TYR A 571 22.78 25.41 10.59
C TYR A 571 22.40 24.62 9.34
N ILE A 572 22.11 23.33 9.54
CA ILE A 572 21.47 22.46 8.54
C ILE A 572 20.22 21.91 9.20
N VAL A 573 19.07 22.46 8.84
CA VAL A 573 17.78 22.10 9.43
C VAL A 573 17.88 22.20 10.97
N ASN A 574 17.77 21.09 11.70
CA ASN A 574 17.78 21.02 13.16
C ASN A 574 19.16 20.66 13.75
N THR A 575 20.22 20.80 12.96
CA THR A 575 21.60 20.52 13.38
C THR A 575 22.48 21.77 13.27
N LYS A 576 23.45 21.87 14.18
CA LYS A 576 24.42 22.95 14.27
C LYS A 576 25.76 22.48 13.71
N ILE A 577 26.26 23.15 12.68
CA ILE A 577 27.57 22.84 12.08
C ILE A 577 28.67 23.10 13.11
N ILE A 578 29.51 22.10 13.32
CA ILE A 578 30.62 22.14 14.29
C ILE A 578 31.95 22.34 13.57
N ASP A 579 32.19 21.59 12.50
CA ASP A 579 33.43 21.59 11.72
C ASP A 579 33.17 21.19 10.26
N GLU A 580 34.23 20.93 9.50
CA GLU A 580 34.15 20.56 8.08
C GLU A 580 33.38 19.27 7.80
N ASN A 581 33.12 18.40 8.78
CA ASN A 581 32.52 17.08 8.59
C ASN A 581 31.38 16.75 9.56
N ASN A 582 31.14 17.56 10.59
CA ASN A 582 30.16 17.27 11.63
C ASN A 582 29.13 18.40 11.76
N SER A 583 27.85 18.01 11.86
CA SER A 583 26.75 18.88 12.28
C SER A 583 25.89 18.15 13.32
N ASN A 584 25.75 18.73 14.51
CA ASN A 584 25.16 18.04 15.65
C ASN A 584 23.74 18.51 15.94
N ALA A 585 22.83 17.59 16.24
CA ALA A 585 21.49 17.96 16.70
C ALA A 585 21.54 18.55 18.13
N PHE A 586 20.73 19.58 18.39
CA PHE A 586 20.83 20.37 19.62
C PHE A 586 19.47 20.71 20.26
N ILE A 587 18.37 20.20 19.71
CA ILE A 587 17.02 20.55 20.16
C ILE A 587 16.70 19.91 21.51
N GLU A 588 16.17 20.74 22.41
CA GLU A 588 15.70 20.42 23.76
C GLU A 588 14.21 20.74 23.88
N ILE A 589 13.39 20.11 23.04
CA ILE A 589 11.94 20.28 23.06
C ILE A 589 11.26 18.98 23.54
N PRO A 590 10.48 19.00 24.63
CA PRO A 590 9.72 17.83 25.09
C PRO A 590 8.60 17.42 24.15
N GLY A 591 7.95 16.30 24.46
CA GLY A 591 6.81 15.79 23.70
C GLY A 591 7.25 15.10 22.41
N VAL A 592 6.70 15.53 21.28
CA VAL A 592 6.92 14.89 19.97
C VAL A 592 7.80 15.70 19.02
N ILE A 593 8.17 16.94 19.36
CA ILE A 593 8.94 17.80 18.44
C ILE A 593 10.44 17.52 18.51
N GLY A 594 11.00 17.33 19.71
CA GLY A 594 12.44 17.03 19.90
C GLY A 594 12.79 15.54 19.78
N ARG A 595 11.91 14.71 19.20
CA ARG A 595 12.16 13.28 19.00
C ARG A 595 13.09 13.03 17.80
N ASP A 596 13.63 11.82 17.70
CA ASP A 596 14.33 11.32 16.50
C ASP A 596 15.42 12.25 15.93
N LEU A 597 16.16 12.88 16.84
CA LEU A 597 17.29 13.74 16.48
C LEU A 597 18.49 12.90 16.04
N SER A 598 19.28 13.44 15.13
CA SER A 598 20.46 12.75 14.61
C SER A 598 21.56 13.73 14.22
N ASP A 599 22.79 13.36 14.55
CA ASP A 599 23.97 14.07 14.07
C ASP A 599 24.21 13.70 12.60
N ILE A 600 24.66 14.67 11.81
CA ILE A 600 25.16 14.47 10.44
C ILE A 600 26.67 14.34 10.51
N LYS A 601 27.21 13.24 10.01
CA LYS A 601 28.66 13.00 9.94
C LYS A 601 29.05 12.64 8.51
N LEU A 602 30.03 13.34 7.96
CA LEU A 602 30.61 13.02 6.66
C LEU A 602 32.00 12.43 6.82
N TYR A 603 32.30 11.44 6.00
CA TYR A 603 33.60 10.77 6.01
C TYR A 603 33.92 10.23 4.62
N LYS A 604 35.18 9.83 4.41
CA LYS A 604 35.61 9.19 3.18
C LYS A 604 36.12 7.79 3.45
N GLU A 605 35.69 6.84 2.62
CA GLU A 605 36.20 5.47 2.60
C GLU A 605 36.69 5.18 1.17
N ASN A 606 37.97 4.80 1.03
CA ASN A 606 38.60 4.53 -0.27
C ASN A 606 38.41 5.66 -1.33
N GLY A 607 38.34 6.91 -0.88
CA GLY A 607 38.15 8.09 -1.73
C GLY A 607 36.69 8.46 -1.99
N THR A 608 35.74 7.57 -1.71
CA THR A 608 34.29 7.82 -1.81
C THR A 608 33.79 8.55 -0.56
N GLU A 609 33.04 9.63 -0.75
CA GLU A 609 32.41 10.38 0.34
C GLU A 609 31.06 9.75 0.73
N TYR A 610 30.87 9.57 2.03
CA TYR A 610 29.66 9.08 2.65
C TYR A 610 29.13 10.08 3.67
N LEU A 611 27.80 10.08 3.82
CA LEU A 611 27.08 10.79 4.87
C LEU A 611 26.42 9.75 5.77
N SER A 612 26.62 9.87 7.07
CA SER A 612 25.89 9.14 8.09
C SER A 612 24.87 10.07 8.73
N PHE A 613 23.63 9.58 8.82
CA PHE A 613 22.51 10.23 9.49
C PHE A 613 21.74 9.16 10.26
N ALA A 614 21.48 9.39 11.54
CA ALA A 614 20.99 8.36 12.46
C ALA A 614 21.89 7.11 12.44
N THR A 615 21.34 5.95 12.11
CA THR A 615 22.07 4.69 11.93
C THR A 615 22.30 4.31 10.47
N GLN A 616 21.91 5.17 9.52
CA GLN A 616 21.95 4.92 8.08
C GLN A 616 23.16 5.57 7.42
N THR A 617 23.58 4.97 6.32
CA THR A 617 24.72 5.40 5.50
C THR A 617 24.26 5.73 4.09
N TYR A 618 24.74 6.85 3.58
CA TYR A 618 24.40 7.36 2.27
C TYR A 618 25.67 7.65 1.47
N VAL A 619 25.72 7.23 0.20
CA VAL A 619 26.82 7.52 -0.72
C VAL A 619 26.57 8.83 -1.47
N SER A 620 27.62 9.64 -1.63
CA SER A 620 27.56 10.88 -2.41
C SER A 620 27.21 10.61 -3.88
N GLU A 621 26.34 11.43 -4.47
CA GLU A 621 25.95 11.32 -5.88
C GLU A 621 27.12 11.45 -6.88
N ASP A 622 28.23 12.07 -6.44
CA ASP A 622 29.45 12.20 -7.23
C ASP A 622 30.07 10.84 -7.56
N SER A 623 29.76 9.81 -6.75
CA SER A 623 30.24 8.43 -6.96
C SER A 623 29.24 7.56 -7.74
N ILE A 624 28.09 8.10 -8.14
CA ILE A 624 27.06 7.39 -8.89
C ILE A 624 27.27 7.61 -10.38
N THR A 625 27.57 6.53 -11.10
CA THR A 625 27.78 6.54 -12.56
C THR A 625 26.48 6.33 -13.33
N ASN A 626 26.51 6.58 -14.64
CA ASN A 626 25.39 6.21 -15.52
C ASN A 626 25.25 4.68 -15.61
N LEU A 627 24.02 4.22 -15.80
CA LEU A 627 23.73 2.82 -16.06
C LEU A 627 24.38 2.41 -17.41
N PRO A 628 25.05 1.25 -17.50
CA PRO A 628 25.68 0.79 -18.74
C PRO A 628 24.68 0.64 -19.90
N ALA A 629 25.06 1.05 -21.10
CA ALA A 629 24.17 1.11 -22.27
C ALA A 629 24.28 -0.11 -23.20
N GLU A 630 25.15 -1.08 -22.89
CA GLU A 630 25.30 -2.33 -23.63
C GLU A 630 23.99 -3.14 -23.59
N LYS A 631 23.70 -3.91 -24.67
CA LYS A 631 22.46 -4.69 -24.77
C LYS A 631 22.23 -5.62 -23.57
N SER A 632 23.31 -6.11 -22.96
CA SER A 632 23.29 -6.73 -21.65
C SER A 632 24.55 -6.41 -20.85
N PHE A 633 24.42 -6.36 -19.53
CA PHE A 633 25.54 -6.15 -18.61
C PHE A 633 25.30 -6.85 -17.26
N THR A 634 26.36 -6.93 -16.46
CA THR A 634 26.29 -7.43 -15.08
C THR A 634 26.45 -6.28 -14.10
N CYS A 635 25.59 -6.24 -13.09
CA CYS A 635 25.77 -5.43 -11.89
C CYS A 635 26.14 -6.36 -10.73
N GLU A 636 27.28 -6.12 -10.09
CA GLU A 636 27.72 -6.86 -8.89
C GLU A 636 27.84 -5.90 -7.71
N LEU A 637 27.28 -6.31 -6.55
CA LEU A 637 27.41 -5.59 -5.29
C LEU A 637 28.76 -5.85 -4.64
N ALA A 638 29.26 -4.88 -3.86
CA ALA A 638 30.51 -5.04 -3.15
C ALA A 638 30.38 -6.02 -1.96
N SER A 639 31.53 -6.42 -1.40
CA SER A 639 31.61 -7.36 -0.27
C SER A 639 31.06 -6.79 1.04
N ASN A 640 30.90 -5.46 1.16
CA ASN A 640 30.23 -4.81 2.28
C ASN A 640 28.69 -4.88 2.17
N GLY A 641 28.14 -5.37 1.05
CA GLY A 641 26.71 -5.49 0.81
C GLY A 641 26.00 -4.17 0.52
N TYR A 642 26.73 -3.08 0.28
CA TYR A 642 26.12 -1.80 -0.04
C TYR A 642 25.35 -1.85 -1.36
N ALA A 643 24.17 -1.23 -1.34
CA ALA A 643 23.34 -1.03 -2.52
C ALA A 643 24.12 -0.28 -3.60
N LYS A 644 23.87 -0.65 -4.86
CA LYS A 644 24.54 -0.03 -6.01
C LYS A 644 23.57 0.82 -6.81
N TRP A 645 23.86 2.12 -6.85
CA TRP A 645 23.06 3.12 -7.55
C TRP A 645 23.62 3.43 -8.94
N TYR A 646 22.73 3.76 -9.87
CA TYR A 646 23.07 4.30 -11.18
C TYR A 646 22.11 5.43 -11.59
N LYS A 647 22.64 6.40 -12.34
CA LYS A 647 21.86 7.44 -13.04
C LYS A 647 21.32 6.89 -14.36
N ILE A 648 20.10 7.28 -14.74
CA ILE A 648 19.52 6.93 -16.03
C ILE A 648 19.85 8.04 -17.03
N GLY A 649 20.77 7.72 -17.95
CA GLY A 649 21.21 8.63 -19.01
C GLY A 649 20.16 8.86 -20.10
N ASP A 650 20.29 9.97 -20.83
CA ASP A 650 19.38 10.35 -21.92
C ASP A 650 19.38 9.34 -23.08
N ASP A 651 20.49 8.63 -23.30
CA ASP A 651 20.73 7.63 -24.35
C ASP A 651 19.97 6.30 -24.13
N ILE A 652 19.58 6.05 -22.88
CA ILE A 652 18.82 4.86 -22.46
C ILE A 652 17.44 5.21 -21.89
N ALA A 653 17.11 6.50 -21.81
CA ALA A 653 15.81 6.97 -21.38
C ALA A 653 14.69 6.33 -22.24
N ASN A 654 13.61 5.95 -21.57
CA ASN A 654 12.46 5.23 -22.13
C ASN A 654 12.75 3.83 -22.66
N LYS A 655 14.00 3.33 -22.65
CA LYS A 655 14.23 1.90 -22.96
C LYS A 655 13.68 1.03 -21.83
N LYS A 656 13.29 -0.19 -22.15
CA LYS A 656 12.88 -1.20 -21.18
C LYS A 656 14.07 -2.10 -20.84
N ILE A 657 14.21 -2.42 -19.56
CA ILE A 657 15.16 -3.42 -19.08
C ILE A 657 14.41 -4.59 -18.46
N GLU A 658 15.03 -5.76 -18.46
CA GLU A 658 14.69 -6.90 -17.62
C GLU A 658 15.88 -7.21 -16.70
N VAL A 659 15.59 -7.47 -15.43
CA VAL A 659 16.60 -7.79 -14.41
C VAL A 659 16.42 -9.23 -13.94
N ASN A 660 17.43 -10.07 -14.13
CA ASN A 660 17.51 -11.37 -13.49
C ASN A 660 17.95 -11.18 -12.03
N LEU A 661 17.07 -11.53 -11.09
CA LEU A 661 17.31 -11.31 -9.66
C LEU A 661 17.99 -12.52 -9.02
N PRO A 662 19.18 -12.37 -8.41
CA PRO A 662 19.72 -13.41 -7.54
C PRO A 662 18.82 -13.63 -6.32
N GLN A 663 19.04 -14.72 -5.59
CA GLN A 663 18.31 -14.97 -4.35
C GLN A 663 18.54 -13.83 -3.34
N ASN A 664 17.52 -13.50 -2.54
CA ASN A 664 17.58 -12.45 -1.52
C ASN A 664 18.01 -11.10 -2.08
N SER A 665 17.35 -10.68 -3.17
CA SER A 665 17.65 -9.43 -3.85
C SER A 665 16.38 -8.76 -4.39
N SER A 666 16.50 -7.48 -4.67
CA SER A 666 15.49 -6.65 -5.33
C SER A 666 16.17 -5.51 -6.07
N PHE A 667 15.38 -4.76 -6.85
CA PHE A 667 15.82 -3.48 -7.39
C PHE A 667 14.66 -2.50 -7.38
N ALA A 668 14.99 -1.21 -7.33
CA ALA A 668 14.02 -0.14 -7.41
C ALA A 668 14.44 0.89 -8.45
N VAL A 669 13.45 1.52 -9.09
CA VAL A 669 13.63 2.58 -10.08
C VAL A 669 12.77 3.77 -9.68
N TYR A 670 13.36 4.95 -9.74
CA TYR A 670 12.72 6.21 -9.41
C TYR A 670 12.80 7.17 -10.59
N ASP A 671 11.78 8.00 -10.76
CA ASP A 671 11.81 9.10 -11.73
C ASP A 671 12.70 10.26 -11.27
N ASP A 672 12.77 11.33 -12.07
CA ASP A 672 13.55 12.54 -11.79
C ASP A 672 13.09 13.30 -10.54
N LYS A 673 11.85 13.05 -10.09
CA LYS A 673 11.25 13.60 -8.87
C LYS A 673 11.43 12.69 -7.67
N GLY A 674 12.07 11.53 -7.83
CA GLY A 674 12.25 10.55 -6.76
C GLY A 674 11.01 9.68 -6.51
N VAL A 675 10.02 9.69 -7.39
CA VAL A 675 8.83 8.84 -7.27
C VAL A 675 9.18 7.42 -7.67
N PRO A 676 8.86 6.40 -6.86
CA PRO A 676 9.09 5.02 -7.22
C PRO A 676 8.24 4.61 -8.43
N VAL A 677 8.91 4.24 -9.51
CA VAL A 677 8.31 3.67 -10.72
C VAL A 677 8.23 2.15 -10.61
N ASN A 678 9.24 1.54 -9.99
CA ASN A 678 9.28 0.10 -9.74
C ASN A 678 9.99 -0.19 -8.43
N TYR A 679 9.51 -1.20 -7.70
CA TYR A 679 10.25 -1.88 -6.65
C TYR A 679 9.91 -3.35 -6.80
N SER A 680 10.87 -4.16 -7.24
CA SER A 680 10.58 -5.52 -7.72
C SER A 680 9.98 -6.43 -6.65
N LEU A 681 10.27 -6.17 -5.37
CA LEU A 681 9.69 -6.89 -4.25
C LEU A 681 8.17 -6.68 -4.12
N VAL A 682 7.70 -5.45 -4.34
CA VAL A 682 6.28 -5.11 -4.17
C VAL A 682 5.50 -5.31 -5.46
N THR A 683 6.03 -4.77 -6.56
CA THR A 683 5.40 -4.84 -7.88
C THR A 683 5.43 -6.24 -8.49
N LYS A 684 6.31 -7.12 -7.98
CA LYS A 684 6.61 -8.46 -8.55
C LYS A 684 6.99 -8.38 -10.02
N ASN A 685 7.57 -7.26 -10.43
CA ASN A 685 7.90 -6.98 -11.82
C ASN A 685 9.40 -6.73 -11.98
N ASN A 686 10.01 -7.62 -12.77
CA ASN A 686 11.42 -7.55 -13.11
C ASN A 686 11.69 -6.80 -14.41
N ARG A 687 10.64 -6.29 -15.07
CA ARG A 687 10.74 -5.42 -16.25
C ARG A 687 10.28 -4.02 -15.93
N VAL A 688 11.07 -3.03 -16.31
CA VAL A 688 10.74 -1.62 -16.07
C VAL A 688 11.19 -0.76 -17.23
N ARG A 689 10.40 0.26 -17.55
CA ARG A 689 10.78 1.31 -18.48
C ARG A 689 11.56 2.37 -17.72
N LEU A 690 12.76 2.69 -18.20
CA LEU A 690 13.67 3.61 -17.53
C LEU A 690 13.17 5.07 -17.68
N PRO A 691 12.80 5.76 -16.59
CA PRO A 691 12.38 7.16 -16.67
C PRO A 691 13.57 8.08 -16.98
N LYS A 692 13.35 9.06 -17.86
CA LYS A 692 14.37 10.08 -18.17
C LYS A 692 14.76 10.84 -16.89
N GLY A 693 16.06 11.01 -16.65
CA GLY A 693 16.57 11.74 -15.49
C GLY A 693 16.37 11.02 -14.14
N GLY A 694 15.89 9.78 -14.16
CA GLY A 694 15.69 8.97 -12.97
C GLY A 694 16.95 8.25 -12.49
N VAL A 695 16.76 7.38 -11.50
CA VAL A 695 17.81 6.55 -10.91
C VAL A 695 17.32 5.11 -10.71
N ILE A 696 18.25 4.17 -10.68
CA ILE A 696 18.01 2.76 -10.37
C ILE A 696 18.98 2.30 -9.27
N VAL A 697 18.49 1.44 -8.37
CA VAL A 697 19.29 0.81 -7.32
C VAL A 697 19.13 -0.70 -7.34
N PHE A 698 20.25 -1.41 -7.18
CA PHE A 698 20.30 -2.86 -7.01
C PHE A 698 20.62 -3.20 -5.55
N LEU A 699 19.85 -4.15 -4.99
CA LEU A 699 19.80 -4.44 -3.55
C LEU A 699 19.89 -5.95 -3.33
N GLY A 700 20.76 -6.42 -2.44
CA GLY A 700 20.87 -7.84 -2.18
C GLY A 700 21.98 -8.21 -1.21
N SER A 701 22.26 -9.51 -1.14
CA SER A 701 23.38 -10.01 -0.32
C SER A 701 24.74 -9.50 -0.84
N PRO A 702 25.78 -9.44 0.01
CA PRO A 702 27.14 -9.13 -0.45
C PRO A 702 27.56 -9.98 -1.65
N ASN A 703 28.18 -9.34 -2.65
CA ASN A 703 28.58 -9.97 -3.92
C ASN A 703 27.42 -10.52 -4.78
N ALA A 704 26.16 -10.11 -4.53
CA ALA A 704 25.04 -10.48 -5.38
C ALA A 704 25.26 -9.96 -6.82
N ARG A 705 24.99 -10.84 -7.79
CA ARG A 705 25.21 -10.59 -9.22
C ARG A 705 23.88 -10.54 -9.97
N PHE A 706 23.57 -9.38 -10.53
CA PHE A 706 22.39 -9.12 -11.34
C PHE A 706 22.75 -9.15 -12.82
N GLU A 707 21.94 -9.82 -13.63
CA GLU A 707 22.04 -9.76 -15.08
C GLU A 707 20.96 -8.83 -15.61
N VAL A 708 21.36 -7.78 -16.31
CA VAL A 708 20.44 -6.77 -16.85
C VAL A 708 20.48 -6.83 -18.37
N THR A 709 19.31 -6.90 -18.99
CA THR A 709 19.18 -6.96 -20.46
C THR A 709 18.18 -5.93 -20.94
N TYR A 710 18.59 -5.11 -21.90
CA TYR A 710 17.68 -4.20 -22.61
C TYR A 710 16.74 -4.99 -23.51
N GLN A 711 15.44 -4.74 -23.36
CA GLN A 711 14.40 -5.39 -24.12
C GLN A 711 14.10 -4.61 -25.41
N ASP A 712 13.93 -5.34 -26.50
CA ASP A 712 13.47 -4.76 -27.76
C ASP A 712 11.97 -4.39 -27.60
N GLU A 713 11.53 -3.30 -28.24
CA GLU A 713 10.12 -2.91 -28.24
C GLU A 713 9.27 -3.99 -28.93
N VAL A 714 8.10 -4.27 -28.36
CA VAL A 714 7.17 -5.24 -28.94
C VAL A 714 6.60 -4.67 -30.24
N ASN A 715 6.68 -5.45 -31.31
CA ASN A 715 6.13 -5.06 -32.60
C ASN A 715 4.61 -5.00 -32.52
N ALA A 716 4.03 -3.85 -32.89
CA ALA A 716 2.58 -3.64 -32.82
C ALA A 716 1.99 -3.55 -34.24
N SER A 717 0.93 -4.32 -34.49
CA SER A 717 0.17 -4.28 -35.73
C SER A 717 -1.34 -4.30 -35.46
N ALA A 718 -2.15 -4.09 -36.50
CA ALA A 718 -3.60 -4.08 -36.40
C ALA A 718 -4.22 -4.78 -37.61
N LEU A 719 -5.20 -5.65 -37.36
CA LEU A 719 -6.09 -6.24 -38.36
C LEU A 719 -7.51 -5.72 -38.06
N THR A 720 -7.76 -4.48 -38.44
CA THR A 720 -8.99 -3.74 -38.13
C THR A 720 -9.66 -3.26 -39.41
N GLY A 721 -10.91 -3.65 -39.65
CA GLY A 721 -11.75 -3.13 -40.73
C GLY A 721 -12.68 -2.00 -40.28
N THR A 722 -13.39 -1.36 -41.21
CA THR A 722 -14.45 -0.40 -40.84
C THR A 722 -15.66 -1.10 -40.22
N ASP A 723 -15.79 -2.40 -40.45
CA ASP A 723 -16.84 -3.27 -39.95
C ASP A 723 -16.27 -4.68 -39.62
N ARG A 724 -17.14 -5.57 -39.11
CA ARG A 724 -16.77 -6.96 -38.76
C ARG A 724 -16.39 -7.80 -39.99
N TYR A 725 -17.01 -7.54 -41.14
CA TYR A 725 -16.73 -8.27 -42.38
C TYR A 725 -15.30 -7.98 -42.85
N GLU A 726 -14.94 -6.72 -42.96
CA GLU A 726 -13.60 -6.30 -43.36
C GLU A 726 -12.54 -6.73 -42.34
N THR A 727 -12.87 -6.75 -41.05
CA THR A 727 -11.98 -7.30 -40.00
C THR A 727 -11.71 -8.79 -40.25
N SER A 728 -12.74 -9.60 -40.50
CA SER A 728 -12.59 -11.03 -40.84
C SER A 728 -11.77 -11.25 -42.13
N ILE A 729 -11.93 -10.37 -43.11
CA ILE A 729 -11.16 -10.40 -44.37
C ILE A 729 -9.69 -10.07 -44.13
N LYS A 730 -9.38 -9.06 -43.30
CA LYS A 730 -7.98 -8.74 -42.94
C LYS A 730 -7.32 -9.88 -42.18
N ILE A 731 -8.06 -10.58 -41.31
CA ILE A 731 -7.58 -11.81 -40.65
C ILE A 731 -7.28 -12.90 -41.70
N SER A 732 -8.18 -13.10 -42.66
CA SER A 732 -7.98 -14.04 -43.76
C SER A 732 -6.73 -13.71 -44.60
N GLN A 733 -6.56 -12.46 -44.99
CA GLN A 733 -5.39 -12.01 -45.75
C GLN A 733 -4.08 -12.19 -45.00
N ALA A 734 -4.09 -12.04 -43.66
CA ALA A 734 -2.92 -12.26 -42.83
C ALA A 734 -2.53 -13.75 -42.68
N GLY A 735 -3.49 -14.68 -42.79
CA GLY A 735 -3.24 -16.11 -42.57
C GLY A 735 -3.17 -16.98 -43.82
N TRP A 736 -3.70 -16.49 -44.94
CA TRP A 736 -3.93 -17.28 -46.15
C TRP A 736 -3.72 -16.46 -47.43
N GLU A 737 -2.69 -16.83 -48.20
CA GLU A 737 -2.58 -16.38 -49.59
C GLU A 737 -3.66 -17.06 -50.46
N ASN A 738 -3.84 -18.37 -50.27
CA ASN A 738 -4.91 -19.19 -50.85
C ASN A 738 -5.47 -20.14 -49.78
N ALA A 739 -6.74 -20.52 -49.89
CA ALA A 739 -7.37 -21.52 -49.03
C ALA A 739 -8.42 -22.31 -49.83
N GLU A 740 -8.29 -23.64 -49.88
CA GLU A 740 -9.26 -24.49 -50.58
C GLU A 740 -10.63 -24.53 -49.86
N ASN A 741 -10.62 -24.30 -48.54
CA ASN A 741 -11.79 -24.34 -47.68
C ASN A 741 -12.00 -22.97 -47.01
N ALA A 742 -13.24 -22.57 -46.80
CA ALA A 742 -13.61 -21.45 -45.92
C ALA A 742 -14.78 -21.86 -45.02
N VAL A 743 -14.85 -21.28 -43.82
CA VAL A 743 -16.01 -21.43 -42.92
C VAL A 743 -16.80 -20.12 -42.94
N LEU A 744 -18.11 -20.20 -43.20
CA LEU A 744 -19.00 -19.06 -43.15
C LEU A 744 -19.89 -19.11 -41.92
N ILE A 745 -19.95 -17.99 -41.22
CA ILE A 745 -20.77 -17.79 -40.02
C ILE A 745 -21.61 -16.52 -40.18
N ASN A 746 -22.77 -16.49 -39.54
CA ASN A 746 -23.63 -15.32 -39.57
C ASN A 746 -23.01 -14.19 -38.73
N ASP A 747 -23.03 -12.98 -39.27
CA ASP A 747 -22.43 -11.78 -38.67
C ASP A 747 -23.07 -11.38 -37.32
N SER A 748 -24.33 -11.76 -37.09
CA SER A 748 -25.18 -11.37 -35.98
C SER A 748 -25.60 -12.55 -35.08
N ALA A 749 -25.35 -13.81 -35.51
CA ALA A 749 -25.74 -15.03 -34.78
C ALA A 749 -24.52 -15.90 -34.41
N ILE A 750 -23.62 -15.33 -33.58
CA ILE A 750 -22.35 -15.98 -33.23
C ILE A 750 -22.49 -17.28 -32.43
N ALA A 751 -23.62 -17.51 -31.76
CA ALA A 751 -23.77 -18.59 -30.79
C ALA A 751 -23.62 -19.99 -31.42
N ASP A 752 -24.10 -20.17 -32.66
CA ASP A 752 -23.98 -21.42 -33.40
C ASP A 752 -22.53 -21.70 -33.84
N ALA A 753 -21.71 -20.65 -33.93
CA ALA A 753 -20.37 -20.67 -34.49
C ALA A 753 -19.25 -20.78 -33.46
N LEU A 754 -19.55 -20.70 -32.16
CA LEU A 754 -18.54 -20.70 -31.08
C LEU A 754 -17.66 -21.96 -31.07
N ALA A 755 -18.17 -23.07 -31.58
CA ALA A 755 -17.46 -24.34 -31.67
C ALA A 755 -16.71 -24.54 -33.01
N ALA A 756 -16.79 -23.59 -33.95
CA ALA A 756 -16.28 -23.76 -35.31
C ALA A 756 -14.75 -23.70 -35.40
N THR A 757 -14.07 -22.96 -34.51
CA THR A 757 -12.62 -22.69 -34.61
C THR A 757 -11.75 -23.94 -34.76
N PRO A 758 -11.92 -25.01 -33.97
CA PRO A 758 -11.06 -26.21 -34.09
C PRO A 758 -11.29 -26.97 -35.40
N PHE A 759 -12.53 -27.04 -35.87
CA PHE A 759 -12.87 -27.64 -37.16
C PHE A 759 -12.32 -26.83 -38.34
N ALA A 760 -12.53 -25.51 -38.32
CA ALA A 760 -12.01 -24.58 -39.32
C ALA A 760 -10.47 -24.67 -39.42
N TYR A 761 -9.80 -24.72 -38.27
CA TYR A 761 -8.36 -24.94 -38.19
C TYR A 761 -7.93 -26.25 -38.85
N LYS A 762 -8.60 -27.36 -38.52
CA LYS A 762 -8.24 -28.67 -39.10
C LYS A 762 -8.45 -28.74 -40.61
N LYS A 763 -9.39 -27.96 -41.15
CA LYS A 763 -9.63 -27.78 -42.59
C LYS A 763 -8.73 -26.73 -43.24
N ASN A 764 -7.82 -26.10 -42.49
CA ASN A 764 -7.01 -24.95 -42.91
C ASN A 764 -7.87 -23.83 -43.55
N ALA A 765 -9.01 -23.54 -42.94
CA ALA A 765 -10.04 -22.65 -43.46
C ALA A 765 -10.14 -21.36 -42.63
N PRO A 766 -10.10 -20.16 -43.23
CA PRO A 766 -10.46 -18.94 -42.53
C PRO A 766 -11.95 -18.92 -42.17
N ILE A 767 -12.29 -18.26 -41.07
CA ILE A 767 -13.68 -17.93 -40.72
C ILE A 767 -14.00 -16.56 -41.32
N LEU A 768 -14.99 -16.53 -42.21
CA LEU A 768 -15.50 -15.32 -42.85
C LEU A 768 -16.96 -15.09 -42.46
N LEU A 769 -17.40 -13.83 -42.50
CA LEU A 769 -18.73 -13.43 -42.06
C LEU A 769 -19.69 -13.22 -43.22
N THR A 770 -20.97 -13.56 -43.02
CA THR A 770 -22.05 -13.29 -43.97
C THR A 770 -23.31 -12.79 -43.26
N GLY A 771 -24.14 -12.02 -43.96
CA GLY A 771 -25.50 -11.71 -43.50
C GLY A 771 -26.42 -12.93 -43.60
N SER A 772 -27.60 -12.84 -42.97
CA SER A 772 -28.59 -13.94 -42.93
C SER A 772 -29.27 -14.18 -44.28
N SER A 773 -29.68 -13.10 -44.95
CA SER A 773 -30.47 -13.14 -46.19
C SER A 773 -29.63 -12.94 -47.45
N GLN A 774 -28.49 -12.25 -47.34
CA GLN A 774 -27.59 -11.96 -48.46
C GLN A 774 -26.12 -12.01 -48.04
N ILE A 775 -25.29 -12.48 -48.95
CA ILE A 775 -23.84 -12.52 -48.76
C ILE A 775 -23.26 -11.13 -48.97
N ASN A 776 -22.40 -10.73 -48.04
CA ASN A 776 -21.66 -9.48 -48.18
C ASN A 776 -20.71 -9.54 -49.38
N GLU A 777 -20.75 -8.52 -50.24
CA GLU A 777 -19.92 -8.46 -51.44
C GLU A 777 -18.42 -8.54 -51.13
N LYS A 778 -17.96 -7.95 -50.01
CA LYS A 778 -16.56 -8.04 -49.57
C LYS A 778 -16.18 -9.48 -49.24
N THR A 779 -17.08 -10.23 -48.59
CA THR A 779 -16.86 -11.66 -48.28
C THR A 779 -16.78 -12.49 -49.55
N LEU A 780 -17.66 -12.24 -50.53
CA LEU A 780 -17.62 -12.94 -51.81
C LEU A 780 -16.33 -12.65 -52.58
N ALA A 781 -15.85 -11.41 -52.55
CA ALA A 781 -14.57 -11.03 -53.15
C ALA A 781 -13.38 -11.76 -52.47
N GLU A 782 -13.42 -11.90 -51.15
CA GLU A 782 -12.38 -12.62 -50.41
C GLU A 782 -12.39 -14.14 -50.70
N LEU A 783 -13.57 -14.77 -50.82
CA LEU A 783 -13.68 -16.17 -51.26
C LEU A 783 -13.03 -16.39 -52.63
N LYS A 784 -13.24 -15.45 -53.56
CA LYS A 784 -12.60 -15.47 -54.89
C LYS A 784 -11.09 -15.28 -54.80
N ARG A 785 -10.61 -14.32 -54.00
CA ARG A 785 -9.18 -14.07 -53.79
C ARG A 785 -8.47 -15.32 -53.28
N LEU A 786 -9.08 -16.02 -52.32
CA LEU A 786 -8.56 -17.24 -51.71
C LEU A 786 -8.62 -18.47 -52.62
N LYS A 787 -9.38 -18.42 -53.73
CA LYS A 787 -9.67 -19.57 -54.61
C LYS A 787 -10.33 -20.73 -53.87
N VAL A 788 -11.30 -20.42 -53.01
CA VAL A 788 -12.05 -21.41 -52.22
C VAL A 788 -12.82 -22.33 -53.15
N LYS A 789 -12.76 -23.64 -52.87
CA LYS A 789 -13.58 -24.66 -53.53
C LYS A 789 -14.70 -25.18 -52.64
N ASN A 790 -14.48 -25.22 -51.33
CA ASN A 790 -15.46 -25.72 -50.36
C ASN A 790 -15.77 -24.65 -49.31
N VAL A 791 -17.05 -24.37 -49.10
CA VAL A 791 -17.53 -23.51 -48.04
C VAL A 791 -18.32 -24.35 -47.05
N TYR A 792 -17.91 -24.31 -45.79
CA TYR A 792 -18.62 -24.91 -44.67
C TYR A 792 -19.46 -23.85 -43.95
N VAL A 793 -20.78 -23.93 -44.05
CA VAL A 793 -21.71 -23.00 -43.41
C VAL A 793 -22.03 -23.53 -42.03
N VAL A 794 -21.70 -22.77 -40.98
CA VAL A 794 -22.00 -23.15 -39.59
C VAL A 794 -23.20 -22.36 -39.09
N GLY A 795 -24.28 -23.07 -38.80
CA GLY A 795 -25.57 -22.49 -38.38
C GLY A 795 -26.74 -22.99 -39.22
N GLY A 796 -27.92 -23.03 -38.61
CA GLY A 796 -29.15 -23.48 -39.26
C GLY A 796 -29.64 -22.53 -40.36
N GLU A 797 -30.67 -22.92 -41.10
CA GLU A 797 -31.26 -22.09 -42.15
C GLU A 797 -31.84 -20.77 -41.61
N ALA A 798 -32.34 -20.76 -40.37
CA ALA A 798 -32.76 -19.55 -39.68
C ALA A 798 -31.62 -18.55 -39.42
N SER A 799 -30.38 -19.03 -39.36
CA SER A 799 -29.18 -18.19 -39.20
C SER A 799 -28.65 -17.76 -40.57
N ILE A 800 -28.60 -18.65 -41.57
CA ILE A 800 -28.12 -18.33 -42.93
C ILE A 800 -29.06 -19.01 -43.91
N ASN A 801 -29.88 -18.23 -44.63
CA ASN A 801 -30.91 -18.73 -45.55
C ASN A 801 -30.25 -19.46 -46.74
N GLU A 802 -30.85 -20.54 -47.24
CA GLU A 802 -30.30 -21.26 -48.41
C GLU A 802 -30.18 -20.38 -49.66
N ASN A 803 -31.16 -19.51 -49.90
CA ASN A 803 -31.14 -18.55 -51.02
C ASN A 803 -29.92 -17.62 -50.97
N SER A 804 -29.39 -17.31 -49.78
CA SER A 804 -28.19 -16.49 -49.66
C SER A 804 -26.95 -17.22 -50.21
N LEU A 805 -26.92 -18.55 -50.12
CA LEU A 805 -25.80 -19.40 -50.52
C LEU A 805 -25.76 -19.68 -52.02
N ASP A 806 -26.86 -19.45 -52.74
CA ASP A 806 -26.91 -19.68 -54.19
C ASP A 806 -25.93 -18.79 -54.96
N THR A 807 -25.63 -17.59 -54.42
CA THR A 807 -24.57 -16.74 -54.96
C THR A 807 -23.19 -17.38 -54.85
N ILE A 808 -22.89 -18.15 -53.78
CA ILE A 808 -21.65 -18.93 -53.66
C ILE A 808 -21.64 -20.10 -54.63
N LYS A 809 -22.74 -20.88 -54.66
CA LYS A 809 -22.87 -22.07 -55.52
C LYS A 809 -22.68 -21.69 -57.00
N SER A 810 -23.23 -20.56 -57.42
CA SER A 810 -23.12 -20.01 -58.78
C SER A 810 -21.69 -19.61 -59.17
N ASN A 811 -20.75 -19.54 -58.22
CA ASN A 811 -19.33 -19.29 -58.47
C ASN A 811 -18.49 -20.60 -58.47
N ASN A 812 -19.12 -21.76 -58.70
CA ASN A 812 -18.48 -23.10 -58.71
C ASN A 812 -17.83 -23.49 -57.37
N ILE A 813 -18.39 -23.04 -56.26
CA ILE A 813 -17.94 -23.37 -54.91
C ILE A 813 -18.94 -24.35 -54.28
N SER A 814 -18.46 -25.51 -53.82
CA SER A 814 -19.26 -26.49 -53.10
C SER A 814 -19.62 -25.98 -51.70
N VAL A 815 -20.89 -26.06 -51.32
CA VAL A 815 -21.37 -25.59 -50.01
C VAL A 815 -21.86 -26.78 -49.17
N SER A 816 -21.38 -26.90 -47.95
CA SER A 816 -21.78 -27.92 -46.97
C SER A 816 -22.20 -27.26 -45.67
N ARG A 817 -23.40 -27.57 -45.17
CA ARG A 817 -23.90 -26.99 -43.92
C ARG A 817 -23.65 -27.92 -42.74
N ILE A 818 -23.16 -27.36 -41.64
CA ILE A 818 -23.04 -28.03 -40.34
C ILE A 818 -23.96 -27.29 -39.37
N SER A 819 -25.08 -27.92 -39.04
CA SER A 819 -26.11 -27.33 -38.17
C SER A 819 -26.84 -28.41 -37.37
N GLY A 820 -27.46 -28.01 -36.28
CA GLY A 820 -28.41 -28.80 -35.50
C GLY A 820 -29.71 -28.02 -35.26
N SER A 821 -30.61 -28.60 -34.46
CA SER A 821 -31.85 -27.94 -34.03
C SER A 821 -31.61 -26.71 -33.15
N ASP A 822 -30.45 -26.68 -32.48
CA ASP A 822 -29.99 -25.57 -31.64
C ASP A 822 -28.45 -25.49 -31.65
N ARG A 823 -27.89 -24.54 -30.89
CA ARG A 823 -26.44 -24.35 -30.75
C ARG A 823 -25.72 -25.55 -30.14
N TYR A 824 -26.40 -26.30 -29.27
CA TYR A 824 -25.83 -27.46 -28.57
C TYR A 824 -25.64 -28.60 -29.56
N GLN A 825 -26.69 -28.95 -30.31
CA GLN A 825 -26.64 -29.94 -31.37
C GLN A 825 -25.70 -29.52 -32.50
N THR A 826 -25.66 -28.23 -32.85
CA THR A 826 -24.68 -27.69 -33.82
C THR A 826 -23.26 -27.94 -33.35
N SER A 827 -22.94 -27.65 -32.07
CA SER A 827 -21.61 -27.92 -31.51
C SER A 827 -21.26 -29.42 -31.50
N MET A 828 -22.24 -30.29 -31.24
CA MET A 828 -22.08 -31.75 -31.32
C MET A 828 -21.83 -32.23 -32.75
N ASN A 829 -22.48 -31.63 -33.75
CA ASN A 829 -22.27 -31.97 -35.15
C ASN A 829 -20.90 -31.48 -35.64
N ILE A 830 -20.44 -30.31 -35.21
CA ILE A 830 -19.06 -29.86 -35.45
C ILE A 830 -18.04 -30.79 -34.79
N ALA A 831 -18.32 -31.25 -33.56
CA ALA A 831 -17.46 -32.21 -32.86
C ALA A 831 -17.41 -33.56 -33.57
N LYS A 832 -18.53 -34.05 -34.14
CA LYS A 832 -18.58 -35.26 -34.99
C LYS A 832 -17.70 -35.08 -36.23
N GLU A 833 -17.84 -33.97 -36.94
CA GLU A 833 -17.02 -33.67 -38.12
C GLU A 833 -15.53 -33.61 -37.78
N LEU A 834 -15.15 -32.94 -36.68
CA LEU A 834 -13.77 -32.91 -36.21
C LEU A 834 -13.27 -34.32 -35.81
N ASN A 835 -14.10 -35.11 -35.14
CA ASN A 835 -13.77 -36.46 -34.70
C ASN A 835 -13.48 -37.44 -35.87
N ASN A 836 -14.07 -37.19 -37.04
CA ASN A 836 -13.84 -37.95 -38.26
C ASN A 836 -12.49 -37.62 -38.92
N ILE A 837 -11.92 -36.45 -38.63
CA ILE A 837 -10.68 -35.95 -39.26
C ILE A 837 -9.51 -35.78 -38.27
N SER A 838 -9.74 -36.02 -36.98
CA SER A 838 -8.76 -35.88 -35.90
C SER A 838 -8.87 -37.00 -34.85
N ASN A 839 -7.73 -37.32 -34.22
CA ASN A 839 -7.71 -38.22 -33.07
C ASN A 839 -7.96 -37.47 -31.76
N ILE A 840 -9.23 -37.41 -31.35
CA ILE A 840 -9.67 -36.66 -30.18
C ILE A 840 -9.26 -37.39 -28.88
N SER A 841 -8.42 -36.74 -28.08
CA SER A 841 -8.00 -37.18 -26.74
C SER A 841 -8.36 -36.16 -25.63
N LYS A 842 -8.77 -34.95 -26.01
CA LYS A 842 -9.15 -33.86 -25.11
C LYS A 842 -10.41 -33.18 -25.63
N ILE A 843 -11.28 -32.71 -24.74
CA ILE A 843 -12.46 -31.92 -25.10
C ILE A 843 -12.52 -30.64 -24.26
N SER A 844 -13.16 -29.60 -24.77
CA SER A 844 -13.52 -28.40 -24.01
C SER A 844 -15.03 -28.32 -23.86
N VAL A 845 -15.50 -28.03 -22.65
CA VAL A 845 -16.92 -27.92 -22.32
C VAL A 845 -17.18 -26.53 -21.76
N VAL A 846 -18.12 -25.82 -22.40
CA VAL A 846 -18.47 -24.43 -22.08
C VAL A 846 -19.98 -24.24 -22.11
N ASN A 847 -20.49 -23.20 -21.46
CA ASN A 847 -21.93 -22.91 -21.50
C ASN A 847 -22.31 -22.14 -22.78
N GLY A 848 -23.30 -22.62 -23.52
CA GLY A 848 -23.72 -22.04 -24.80
C GLY A 848 -24.50 -20.73 -24.71
N GLU A 849 -24.98 -20.33 -23.53
CA GLU A 849 -25.81 -19.14 -23.29
C GLU A 849 -25.11 -18.10 -22.39
N LYS A 850 -24.55 -18.56 -21.26
CA LYS A 850 -23.88 -17.72 -20.26
C LYS A 850 -22.37 -17.64 -20.47
N GLY A 851 -21.80 -18.55 -21.29
CA GLY A 851 -20.35 -18.77 -21.43
C GLY A 851 -19.79 -18.47 -22.82
N LEU A 852 -20.37 -17.55 -23.58
CA LEU A 852 -19.90 -17.27 -24.95
C LEU A 852 -18.44 -16.79 -24.99
N ALA A 853 -18.05 -15.93 -24.05
CA ALA A 853 -16.67 -15.48 -23.93
C ALA A 853 -15.72 -16.62 -23.50
N ASP A 854 -16.21 -17.59 -22.73
CA ASP A 854 -15.46 -18.78 -22.34
C ASP A 854 -15.15 -19.66 -23.58
N ALA A 855 -16.12 -19.80 -24.48
CA ALA A 855 -15.95 -20.52 -25.75
C ALA A 855 -14.90 -19.85 -26.66
N VAL A 856 -14.96 -18.52 -26.80
CA VAL A 856 -13.95 -17.76 -27.58
C VAL A 856 -12.57 -17.84 -26.91
N SER A 857 -12.51 -17.79 -25.57
CA SER A 857 -11.25 -17.87 -24.82
C SER A 857 -10.48 -19.15 -25.08
N ILE A 858 -11.18 -20.28 -25.21
CA ILE A 858 -10.55 -21.58 -25.46
C ILE A 858 -10.41 -21.91 -26.96
N GLY A 859 -10.88 -21.04 -27.87
CA GLY A 859 -10.92 -21.28 -29.32
C GLY A 859 -9.57 -21.65 -29.94
N ALA A 860 -8.57 -20.79 -29.77
CA ALA A 860 -7.23 -21.01 -30.34
C ALA A 860 -6.52 -22.21 -29.72
N VAL A 861 -6.66 -22.41 -28.40
CA VAL A 861 -6.12 -23.58 -27.68
C VAL A 861 -6.75 -24.86 -28.21
N SER A 862 -8.07 -24.83 -28.41
CA SER A 862 -8.85 -25.96 -28.89
C SER A 862 -8.41 -26.37 -30.30
N ALA A 863 -8.20 -25.39 -31.18
CA ALA A 863 -7.62 -25.60 -32.50
C ALA A 863 -6.23 -26.26 -32.45
N GLN A 864 -5.32 -25.76 -31.61
CA GLN A 864 -3.95 -26.29 -31.50
C GLN A 864 -3.87 -27.72 -30.93
N ASN A 865 -4.92 -28.17 -30.22
CA ASN A 865 -4.93 -29.44 -29.51
C ASN A 865 -5.91 -30.47 -30.09
N ASP A 866 -6.42 -30.25 -31.32
CA ASP A 866 -7.45 -31.12 -31.93
C ASP A 866 -8.63 -31.36 -30.97
N MET A 867 -9.02 -30.33 -30.22
CA MET A 867 -9.96 -30.41 -29.11
C MET A 867 -11.30 -29.79 -29.53
N PRO A 868 -12.40 -30.56 -29.60
CA PRO A 868 -13.72 -30.02 -29.91
C PRO A 868 -14.23 -29.19 -28.74
N ILE A 869 -14.92 -28.10 -29.08
CA ILE A 869 -15.63 -27.25 -28.12
C ILE A 869 -17.09 -27.72 -28.10
N ILE A 870 -17.52 -28.21 -26.94
CA ILE A 870 -18.87 -28.70 -26.70
C ILE A 870 -19.64 -27.65 -25.92
N LEU A 871 -20.72 -27.15 -26.51
CA LEU A 871 -21.61 -26.21 -25.83
C LEU A 871 -22.59 -26.99 -24.94
N THR A 872 -22.85 -26.48 -23.75
CA THR A 872 -23.75 -27.10 -22.76
C THR A 872 -24.66 -26.07 -22.07
N ASN A 873 -25.70 -26.55 -21.43
CA ASN A 873 -26.58 -25.87 -20.48
C ASN A 873 -27.05 -26.87 -19.40
N GLU A 874 -27.86 -26.41 -18.45
CA GLU A 874 -28.35 -27.26 -17.35
C GLU A 874 -29.16 -28.49 -17.83
N ASN A 875 -29.73 -28.43 -19.04
CA ASN A 875 -30.56 -29.48 -19.64
C ASN A 875 -29.77 -30.37 -20.61
N SER A 876 -28.48 -30.16 -20.79
CA SER A 876 -27.69 -30.86 -21.80
C SER A 876 -27.53 -32.34 -21.47
N ASN A 877 -27.76 -33.19 -22.47
CA ASN A 877 -27.60 -34.63 -22.35
C ASN A 877 -26.12 -35.03 -22.43
N ILE A 878 -25.44 -35.04 -21.28
CA ILE A 878 -24.01 -35.41 -21.20
C ILE A 878 -23.73 -36.85 -21.68
N THR A 879 -24.74 -37.72 -21.69
CA THR A 879 -24.64 -39.08 -22.23
C THR A 879 -24.31 -39.07 -23.72
N GLU A 880 -24.81 -38.10 -24.49
CA GLU A 880 -24.51 -37.97 -25.91
C GLU A 880 -23.04 -37.59 -26.15
N ILE A 881 -22.50 -36.70 -25.30
CA ILE A 881 -21.08 -36.30 -25.31
C ILE A 881 -20.20 -37.53 -25.03
N ASN A 882 -20.52 -38.28 -23.98
CA ASN A 882 -19.78 -39.49 -23.62
C ASN A 882 -19.89 -40.58 -24.69
N ASN A 883 -21.04 -40.73 -25.33
CA ASN A 883 -21.24 -41.69 -26.42
C ASN A 883 -20.43 -41.33 -27.67
N LEU A 884 -20.34 -40.05 -28.03
CA LEU A 884 -19.57 -39.58 -29.19
C LEU A 884 -18.08 -39.99 -29.10
N PHE A 885 -17.53 -40.01 -27.89
CA PHE A 885 -16.14 -40.35 -27.63
C PHE A 885 -15.96 -41.69 -26.91
N LYS A 886 -16.99 -42.54 -26.82
CA LYS A 886 -16.98 -43.78 -26.01
C LYS A 886 -15.86 -44.75 -26.35
N ASN A 887 -15.45 -44.78 -27.63
CA ASN A 887 -14.38 -45.64 -28.11
C ASN A 887 -13.00 -44.94 -28.13
N LYS A 888 -12.91 -43.71 -27.61
CA LYS A 888 -11.68 -42.94 -27.49
C LYS A 888 -11.38 -42.71 -26.00
N LYS A 889 -10.10 -42.78 -25.63
CA LYS A 889 -9.66 -42.44 -24.27
C LYS A 889 -9.55 -40.92 -24.16
N ILE A 890 -10.52 -40.29 -23.49
CA ILE A 890 -10.45 -38.85 -23.21
C ILE A 890 -9.58 -38.64 -21.97
N ASP A 891 -8.36 -38.17 -22.20
CA ASP A 891 -7.39 -37.91 -21.14
C ASP A 891 -7.78 -36.69 -20.30
N LYS A 892 -8.50 -35.72 -20.89
CA LYS A 892 -8.96 -34.53 -20.16
C LYS A 892 -10.20 -33.88 -20.77
N SER A 893 -11.13 -33.47 -19.92
CA SER A 893 -12.26 -32.60 -20.27
C SER A 893 -12.11 -31.25 -19.59
N TYR A 894 -11.72 -30.21 -20.33
CA TYR A 894 -11.56 -28.87 -19.76
C TYR A 894 -12.92 -28.18 -19.64
N VAL A 895 -13.32 -27.85 -18.41
CA VAL A 895 -14.55 -27.11 -18.14
C VAL A 895 -14.18 -25.62 -18.03
N ILE A 896 -14.57 -24.82 -19.01
CA ILE A 896 -14.22 -23.39 -19.02
C ILE A 896 -15.41 -22.58 -18.52
N GLY A 897 -15.16 -21.80 -17.46
CA GLY A 897 -16.18 -21.00 -16.77
C GLY A 897 -16.51 -21.51 -15.36
N GLY A 898 -17.06 -20.62 -14.53
CA GLY A 898 -17.40 -20.90 -13.13
C GLY A 898 -18.60 -21.84 -12.96
N GLU A 899 -18.92 -22.19 -11.71
CA GLU A 899 -20.05 -23.10 -11.42
C GLU A 899 -21.41 -22.52 -11.85
N TYR A 900 -21.53 -21.19 -11.93
CA TYR A 900 -22.73 -20.51 -12.44
C TYR A 900 -22.95 -20.70 -13.95
N THR A 901 -21.86 -20.86 -14.72
CA THR A 901 -21.94 -21.07 -16.17
C THR A 901 -22.00 -22.56 -16.47
N VAL A 902 -21.08 -23.37 -15.94
CA VAL A 902 -21.11 -24.83 -16.08
C VAL A 902 -21.22 -25.46 -14.69
N SER A 903 -22.37 -26.01 -14.36
CA SER A 903 -22.63 -26.56 -13.03
C SER A 903 -21.75 -27.77 -12.69
N LYS A 904 -21.50 -28.01 -11.39
CA LYS A 904 -20.78 -29.21 -10.91
C LYS A 904 -21.43 -30.53 -11.34
N ASN A 905 -22.74 -30.52 -11.57
CA ASN A 905 -23.50 -31.67 -12.06
C ASN A 905 -23.14 -32.02 -13.52
N ILE A 906 -22.83 -31.03 -14.35
CA ILE A 906 -22.30 -31.27 -15.71
C ILE A 906 -20.87 -31.77 -15.60
N GLU A 907 -20.03 -31.10 -14.81
CA GLU A 907 -18.61 -31.44 -14.61
C GLU A 907 -18.41 -32.88 -14.14
N SER A 908 -19.18 -33.35 -13.15
CA SER A 908 -19.04 -34.69 -12.58
C SER A 908 -19.39 -35.83 -13.53
N LYS A 909 -20.06 -35.54 -14.65
CA LYS A 909 -20.46 -36.51 -15.68
C LYS A 909 -19.47 -36.61 -16.83
N LEU A 910 -18.42 -35.79 -16.84
CA LEU A 910 -17.37 -35.79 -17.87
C LEU A 910 -16.23 -36.74 -17.51
N GLN A 911 -15.51 -37.22 -18.52
CA GLN A 911 -14.29 -38.01 -18.31
C GLN A 911 -13.12 -37.08 -17.97
N ASN A 912 -12.47 -37.31 -16.82
CA ASN A 912 -11.28 -36.56 -16.36
C ASN A 912 -11.46 -35.02 -16.40
N PRO A 913 -12.46 -34.46 -15.70
CA PRO A 913 -12.73 -33.02 -15.74
C PRO A 913 -11.62 -32.19 -15.08
N GLN A 914 -11.26 -31.07 -15.71
CA GLN A 914 -10.46 -30.01 -15.09
C GLN A 914 -11.13 -28.67 -15.37
N ARG A 915 -11.56 -27.97 -14.32
CA ARG A 915 -12.13 -26.64 -14.45
C ARG A 915 -11.07 -25.54 -14.54
N ILE A 916 -11.30 -24.57 -15.42
CA ILE A 916 -10.54 -23.32 -15.53
C ILE A 916 -11.56 -22.17 -15.54
N SER A 917 -11.55 -21.34 -14.49
CA SER A 917 -12.55 -20.28 -14.31
C SER A 917 -12.02 -19.08 -13.55
N GLY A 918 -12.58 -17.90 -13.87
CA GLY A 918 -12.45 -16.67 -13.10
C GLY A 918 -13.82 -16.10 -12.69
N SER A 919 -13.83 -15.08 -11.84
CA SER A 919 -15.03 -14.33 -11.45
C SER A 919 -15.56 -13.45 -12.58
N THR A 920 -14.70 -13.11 -13.55
CA THR A 920 -15.08 -12.38 -14.77
C THR A 920 -14.64 -13.14 -16.02
N ARG A 921 -15.23 -12.81 -17.18
CA ARG A 921 -14.83 -13.39 -18.47
C ARG A 921 -13.36 -13.09 -18.83
N ASN A 922 -12.86 -11.92 -18.44
CA ASN A 922 -11.48 -11.53 -18.68
C ASN A 922 -10.53 -12.34 -17.81
N GLU A 923 -10.90 -12.59 -16.55
CA GLU A 923 -10.13 -13.44 -15.64
C GLU A 923 -10.11 -14.91 -16.12
N THR A 924 -11.26 -15.45 -16.56
CA THR A 924 -11.30 -16.79 -17.18
C THR A 924 -10.37 -16.85 -18.39
N ASN A 925 -10.41 -15.85 -19.27
CA ASN A 925 -9.53 -15.77 -20.45
C ASN A 925 -8.04 -15.70 -20.04
N ALA A 926 -7.68 -14.87 -19.06
CA ALA A 926 -6.30 -14.78 -18.55
C ALA A 926 -5.82 -16.11 -17.95
N LYS A 927 -6.68 -16.83 -17.22
CA LYS A 927 -6.38 -18.16 -16.65
C LYS A 927 -6.23 -19.23 -17.73
N VAL A 928 -7.06 -19.20 -18.78
CA VAL A 928 -6.89 -20.07 -19.95
C VAL A 928 -5.54 -19.82 -20.61
N ILE A 929 -5.18 -18.55 -20.88
CA ILE A 929 -3.88 -18.23 -21.48
C ILE A 929 -2.74 -18.69 -20.58
N LYS A 930 -2.82 -18.43 -19.27
CA LYS A 930 -1.81 -18.86 -18.30
C LYS A 930 -1.60 -20.37 -18.29
N GLU A 931 -2.67 -21.16 -18.28
CA GLU A 931 -2.57 -22.63 -18.25
C GLU A 931 -1.92 -23.20 -19.52
N PHE A 932 -2.32 -22.71 -20.69
CA PHE A 932 -1.93 -23.31 -21.97
C PHE A 932 -0.68 -22.69 -22.62
N TYR A 933 -0.24 -21.49 -22.19
CA TYR A 933 0.89 -20.78 -22.79
C TYR A 933 2.02 -20.43 -21.82
N LYS A 934 2.00 -20.87 -20.55
CA LYS A 934 3.03 -20.55 -19.54
C LYS A 934 4.48 -20.82 -19.99
N ASP A 935 4.72 -21.91 -20.71
CA ASP A 935 6.06 -22.36 -21.13
C ASP A 935 6.28 -22.15 -22.64
N SER A 936 5.38 -21.41 -23.29
CA SER A 936 5.37 -21.23 -24.74
C SER A 936 6.17 -20.00 -25.15
N LYS A 937 7.02 -20.15 -26.18
CA LYS A 937 7.52 -19.00 -26.93
C LYS A 937 6.37 -18.45 -27.77
N ILE A 938 5.83 -17.32 -27.36
CA ILE A 938 4.70 -16.69 -28.04
C ILE A 938 5.25 -15.70 -29.07
N ASP A 939 5.04 -15.96 -30.35
CA ASP A 939 5.46 -15.02 -31.39
C ASP A 939 4.52 -13.81 -31.43
N ASN A 940 3.20 -14.02 -31.33
CA ASN A 940 2.21 -12.96 -31.36
C ASN A 940 1.13 -13.10 -30.27
N LEU A 941 0.54 -11.99 -29.85
CA LEU A 941 -0.65 -11.95 -29.00
C LEU A 941 -1.77 -11.19 -29.73
N TYR A 942 -2.91 -11.85 -29.94
CA TYR A 942 -4.06 -11.23 -30.57
C TYR A 942 -4.98 -10.59 -29.52
N VAL A 943 -5.28 -9.30 -29.67
CA VAL A 943 -6.06 -8.51 -28.71
C VAL A 943 -7.44 -8.21 -29.27
N ALA A 944 -8.47 -8.86 -28.74
CA ALA A 944 -9.86 -8.74 -29.20
C ALA A 944 -10.80 -8.26 -28.08
N LYS A 945 -11.97 -7.74 -28.45
CA LYS A 945 -12.99 -7.30 -27.49
C LYS A 945 -13.60 -8.48 -26.73
N ASN A 946 -13.92 -8.27 -25.46
CA ASN A 946 -14.49 -9.29 -24.57
C ASN A 946 -16.02 -9.43 -24.64
N GLY A 947 -16.71 -8.57 -25.40
CA GLY A 947 -18.16 -8.54 -25.53
C GLY A 947 -18.96 -8.20 -24.27
N MET A 948 -18.37 -7.48 -23.31
CA MET A 948 -19.14 -6.97 -22.15
C MET A 948 -20.14 -5.89 -22.55
N ASN A 949 -19.76 -5.00 -23.48
CA ASN A 949 -20.66 -3.95 -23.98
C ASN A 949 -21.75 -4.56 -24.87
N LYS A 950 -21.36 -5.44 -25.79
CA LYS A 950 -22.27 -6.12 -26.71
C LYS A 950 -21.76 -7.52 -27.02
N GLN A 951 -22.62 -8.52 -26.90
CA GLN A 951 -22.23 -9.93 -27.00
C GLN A 951 -21.66 -10.30 -28.39
N ASP A 952 -22.13 -9.63 -29.44
CA ASP A 952 -21.64 -9.79 -30.82
C ASP A 952 -20.24 -9.21 -31.05
N ASP A 953 -19.67 -8.42 -30.13
CA ASP A 953 -18.27 -7.97 -30.23
C ASP A 953 -17.26 -9.13 -30.11
N LEU A 954 -17.68 -10.29 -29.59
CA LEU A 954 -16.86 -11.51 -29.52
C LEU A 954 -16.54 -12.09 -30.91
N ILE A 955 -17.25 -11.64 -31.97
CA ILE A 955 -17.08 -12.16 -33.33
C ILE A 955 -15.67 -11.94 -33.88
N ASP A 956 -15.01 -10.85 -33.47
CA ASP A 956 -13.63 -10.54 -33.82
C ASP A 956 -12.66 -11.56 -33.21
N GLY A 957 -12.88 -11.91 -31.93
CA GLY A 957 -12.14 -12.96 -31.23
C GLY A 957 -12.36 -14.35 -31.80
N LEU A 958 -13.59 -14.66 -32.21
CA LEU A 958 -13.93 -15.92 -32.89
C LEU A 958 -13.24 -16.03 -34.26
N SER A 959 -13.29 -14.95 -35.05
CA SER A 959 -12.72 -14.91 -36.40
C SER A 959 -11.21 -15.08 -36.40
N VAL A 960 -10.50 -14.45 -35.45
CA VAL A 960 -9.04 -14.59 -35.34
C VAL A 960 -8.61 -15.94 -34.77
N GLY A 961 -9.52 -16.69 -34.13
CA GLY A 961 -9.20 -17.94 -33.43
C GLY A 961 -8.43 -18.96 -34.29
N VAL A 962 -8.74 -19.05 -35.59
CA VAL A 962 -8.04 -19.98 -36.51
C VAL A 962 -6.63 -19.51 -36.81
N LEU A 963 -6.46 -18.21 -37.10
CA LEU A 963 -5.15 -17.60 -37.33
C LEU A 963 -4.26 -17.71 -36.07
N ALA A 964 -4.85 -17.45 -34.90
CA ALA A 964 -4.23 -17.64 -33.60
C ALA A 964 -3.81 -19.09 -33.38
N GLY A 965 -4.65 -20.07 -33.75
CA GLY A 965 -4.27 -21.49 -33.77
C GLY A 965 -3.07 -21.78 -34.69
N LYS A 966 -3.05 -21.22 -35.90
CA LYS A 966 -1.99 -21.41 -36.91
C LYS A 966 -0.65 -20.83 -36.50
N THR A 967 -0.68 -19.67 -35.86
CA THR A 967 0.51 -18.97 -35.35
C THR A 967 0.86 -19.37 -33.92
N LYS A 968 0.20 -20.40 -33.36
CA LYS A 968 0.39 -20.88 -31.97
C LYS A 968 0.35 -19.73 -30.94
N SER A 969 -0.56 -18.80 -31.17
CA SER A 969 -0.65 -17.53 -30.46
C SER A 969 -1.96 -17.46 -29.65
N PRO A 970 -1.94 -16.89 -28.44
CA PRO A 970 -3.15 -16.68 -27.65
C PRO A 970 -4.01 -15.53 -28.17
N VAL A 971 -5.30 -15.58 -27.82
CA VAL A 971 -6.26 -14.49 -28.00
C VAL A 971 -6.65 -13.95 -26.62
N ILE A 972 -6.22 -12.73 -26.29
CA ILE A 972 -6.64 -12.02 -25.08
C ILE A 972 -7.92 -11.24 -25.35
N LEU A 973 -8.92 -11.44 -24.50
CA LEU A 973 -10.19 -10.74 -24.51
C LEU A 973 -10.15 -9.56 -23.53
N VAL A 974 -10.28 -8.34 -24.03
CA VAL A 974 -10.15 -7.11 -23.23
C VAL A 974 -11.37 -6.21 -23.33
N GLY A 975 -11.58 -5.39 -22.30
CA GLY A 975 -12.44 -4.20 -22.38
C GLY A 975 -11.61 -2.97 -22.76
N ASN A 976 -12.12 -1.77 -22.44
CA ASN A 976 -11.41 -0.51 -22.64
C ASN A 976 -10.18 -0.35 -21.71
N SER A 977 -10.06 -1.17 -20.67
CA SER A 977 -8.86 -1.22 -19.82
C SER A 977 -8.61 -2.64 -19.35
N LEU A 978 -7.35 -2.98 -19.12
CA LEU A 978 -6.95 -4.25 -18.52
C LEU A 978 -7.43 -4.32 -17.07
N ASP A 979 -8.01 -5.46 -16.70
CA ASP A 979 -8.21 -5.76 -15.29
C ASP A 979 -6.91 -6.20 -14.61
N TYR A 980 -6.96 -6.35 -13.29
CA TYR A 980 -5.82 -6.74 -12.48
C TYR A 980 -5.19 -8.08 -12.93
N ASN A 981 -6.01 -9.12 -13.13
CA ASN A 981 -5.53 -10.45 -13.51
C ASN A 981 -4.85 -10.46 -14.88
N GLN A 982 -5.32 -9.62 -15.80
CA GLN A 982 -4.68 -9.42 -17.11
C GLN A 982 -3.33 -8.71 -16.98
N LYS A 983 -3.23 -7.69 -16.15
CA LYS A 983 -1.94 -7.03 -15.88
C LYS A 983 -0.93 -8.02 -15.27
N GLU A 984 -1.36 -8.84 -14.30
CA GLU A 984 -0.53 -9.89 -13.69
C GLU A 984 -0.01 -10.91 -14.70
N LEU A 985 -0.88 -11.36 -15.62
CA LEU A 985 -0.48 -12.22 -16.72
C LEU A 985 0.65 -11.57 -17.53
N PHE A 986 0.50 -10.29 -17.90
CA PHE A 986 1.48 -9.60 -18.73
C PHE A 986 2.77 -9.23 -18.02
N LYS A 987 2.85 -9.22 -16.68
CA LYS A 987 4.13 -9.10 -15.95
C LYS A 987 5.05 -10.29 -16.21
N THR A 988 4.50 -11.49 -16.37
CA THR A 988 5.27 -12.74 -16.52
C THR A 988 5.30 -13.28 -17.95
N MET A 989 4.29 -13.00 -18.77
CA MET A 989 4.22 -13.43 -20.16
C MET A 989 5.19 -12.66 -21.06
N ARG A 990 5.75 -13.32 -22.07
CA ARG A 990 6.66 -12.74 -23.07
C ARG A 990 6.15 -13.02 -24.48
N PHE A 991 6.19 -12.04 -25.37
CA PHE A 991 5.82 -12.18 -26.77
C PHE A 991 6.56 -11.18 -27.67
N LYS A 992 6.78 -11.53 -28.94
CA LYS A 992 7.53 -10.68 -29.90
C LYS A 992 6.68 -9.60 -30.55
N SER A 993 5.40 -9.88 -30.76
CA SER A 993 4.45 -8.94 -31.35
C SER A 993 3.09 -8.97 -30.67
N ILE A 994 2.33 -7.89 -30.87
CA ILE A 994 0.91 -7.79 -30.54
C ILE A 994 0.14 -7.34 -31.76
N THR A 995 -1.05 -7.91 -31.96
CA THR A 995 -1.95 -7.55 -33.06
C THR A 995 -3.33 -7.19 -32.52
N GLN A 996 -3.75 -5.95 -32.75
CA GLN A 996 -5.10 -5.51 -32.45
C GLN A 996 -6.08 -6.12 -33.44
N ILE A 997 -7.16 -6.74 -32.96
CA ILE A 997 -8.22 -7.34 -33.77
C ILE A 997 -9.52 -6.58 -33.55
N GLY A 998 -10.06 -5.99 -34.62
CA GLY A 998 -11.20 -5.09 -34.52
C GLY A 998 -10.91 -3.82 -33.71
N GLY A 999 -11.86 -2.88 -33.70
CA GLY A 999 -11.75 -1.61 -32.97
C GLY A 999 -13.01 -1.27 -32.18
N ASN A 1000 -13.03 -0.05 -31.65
CA ASN A 1000 -14.07 0.55 -30.83
C ASN A 1000 -14.25 -0.13 -29.46
N GLY A 1001 -13.16 -0.27 -28.70
CA GLY A 1001 -13.24 -0.73 -27.30
C GLY A 1001 -12.04 -1.50 -26.77
N ASN A 1002 -11.00 -1.76 -27.58
CA ASN A 1002 -9.79 -2.49 -27.18
C ASN A 1002 -8.50 -1.67 -27.33
N GLU A 1003 -8.56 -0.45 -27.87
CA GLU A 1003 -7.40 0.39 -28.21
C GLU A 1003 -6.56 0.78 -26.98
N ASN A 1004 -7.24 1.14 -25.89
CA ASN A 1004 -6.57 1.54 -24.66
C ASN A 1004 -5.91 0.35 -23.97
N SER A 1005 -6.58 -0.80 -23.91
CA SER A 1005 -5.98 -2.05 -23.43
C SER A 1005 -4.81 -2.48 -24.31
N PHE A 1006 -4.89 -2.34 -25.64
CA PHE A 1006 -3.79 -2.62 -26.56
C PHE A 1006 -2.55 -1.76 -26.25
N LYS A 1007 -2.73 -0.46 -26.00
CA LYS A 1007 -1.64 0.42 -25.54
C LYS A 1007 -1.07 -0.02 -24.18
N GLN A 1008 -1.92 -0.35 -23.21
CA GLN A 1008 -1.48 -0.83 -21.90
C GLN A 1008 -0.66 -2.11 -22.00
N ILE A 1009 -1.06 -3.07 -22.84
CA ILE A 1009 -0.31 -4.30 -23.09
C ILE A 1009 1.08 -3.96 -23.64
N LYS A 1010 1.18 -3.05 -24.62
CA LYS A 1010 2.47 -2.61 -25.19
C LYS A 1010 3.38 -1.96 -24.14
N GLU A 1011 2.82 -1.20 -23.20
CA GLU A 1011 3.59 -0.56 -22.14
C GLU A 1011 4.13 -1.58 -21.11
N ILE A 1012 3.31 -2.57 -20.77
CA ILE A 1012 3.65 -3.63 -19.80
C ILE A 1012 4.62 -4.66 -20.38
N ALA A 1013 4.42 -5.08 -21.62
CA ALA A 1013 5.24 -6.06 -22.34
C ALA A 1013 6.61 -5.51 -22.69
#